data_AF-A0A093RAA4-F1
#
_entry.id   AF-A0A093RAA4-F1
#
_cell.length_a   1.000
_cell.length_b   1.000
_cell.length_c   1.000
_cell.angle_alpha   90.00
_cell.angle_beta   90.00
_cell.angle_gamma   90.00
#
_symmetry.space_group_name_H-M   'P 1'
#
loop_
_entity.id
_entity.type
_entity.pdbx_description
1 polymer ?
#
loop_
_entity_poly.entity_id
_entity_poly.type
_entity_poly.pdbx_seq_one_letter_code
_entity_poly.pdbx_strand_id
1 'polypeptide(L)'
;DLIRKVAQQKFGNTQGDYQKPENVVLTLQAIYYEIGFIVSAALGLLFILLLPLVGLCFCMCRCCDNCGGEMHQRQKKNADCQRSCFATFLFVASLIIRQVVGVLCAYAANQHLTNQVRGAKKLVNSNFKDLKIFLNDTPAQIDYLVSQYNTTKDKALSDLNNVGPLLGNRVQEQLGKEVRPALDAVLTMAGAIRETKEALENVSVSVEVLQEGTERLHANLTDAKMHLSNTLNDSACSAAQAASTCNIIRNSLNQLNINANFSGLPGVSSQLAKVNDVLKIDLSSLVQKGYAAFNDTPDLVVNQTRNILSDIKNVLESIGSNITTFTKTLPVQKVLADLTIYLTQSEAYVQDYFPVVEQYDFYRWLGCLILCCMVVLILVFYYLGLLCGTCGYDKHASPTTRGCVSNTGGNFLMAGVGFSFLFSWVLMIVVVLTFVTGGNVEKLVCEPFEDKTLFKVLDTPYLLNQHWKNYLSGILFKNPNINLTFEKVYSDCKENKGIYTSLHLEHLFNINEFLNISMYTEDVALKIEHIQINLSKIILLDEIGKENLLNFSSSGIEGINFAAYLTEINKSVTKVDLLSFANDLEARADQLPKGALENALKGHANNIRMIHNQQVIPLEQAMSTLNQSIRLLKRTSSELMVKVKNVISAVNAAQLLINNNASVVIVQETKKYMDTIVGYFEQYIEWVKESIAMEVAACKPIANVIDTAVDIFLCSYITDSVNTFWFGLGGSSIFLIPAIIFAVKLSKYYRRMDTEDVYDE
;
A
#
# COMPACT_ATOMS: atom_id res chain seq x y z
N ASP A 1 17.97 41.82 -26.31
CA ASP A 1 17.47 42.76 -27.35
C ASP A 1 15.99 42.58 -27.69
N LEU A 2 15.50 41.33 -27.84
CA LEU A 2 14.07 41.05 -28.07
C LEU A 2 13.16 41.56 -26.92
N ILE A 3 13.53 41.29 -25.66
CA ILE A 3 12.80 41.76 -24.47
C ILE A 3 12.80 43.30 -24.37
N ARG A 4 13.94 43.93 -24.68
CA ARG A 4 14.08 45.39 -24.70
C ARG A 4 13.23 46.03 -25.81
N LYS A 5 13.21 45.43 -27.01
CA LYS A 5 12.36 45.88 -28.13
C LYS A 5 10.87 45.68 -27.85
N VAL A 6 10.48 44.56 -27.24
CA VAL A 6 9.09 44.29 -26.81
C VAL A 6 8.65 45.28 -25.72
N ALA A 7 9.54 45.60 -24.77
CA ALA A 7 9.28 46.60 -23.74
C ALA A 7 9.16 48.02 -24.35
N GLN A 8 10.07 48.42 -25.24
CA GLN A 8 10.01 49.75 -25.87
C GLN A 8 8.80 49.93 -26.80
N GLN A 9 8.41 48.90 -27.57
CA GLN A 9 7.24 48.98 -28.44
C GLN A 9 5.90 49.03 -27.68
N LYS A 10 5.77 48.33 -26.55
CA LYS A 10 4.53 48.33 -25.76
C LYS A 10 4.40 49.53 -24.82
N PHE A 11 5.50 50.03 -24.25
CA PHE A 11 5.45 51.10 -23.24
C PHE A 11 5.73 52.51 -23.78
N GLY A 12 6.17 52.65 -25.04
CA GLY A 12 6.38 53.97 -25.66
C GLY A 12 5.12 54.68 -26.13
N ASN A 13 3.96 53.99 -26.22
CA ASN A 13 2.80 54.48 -26.98
C ASN A 13 1.45 54.48 -26.24
N THR A 14 1.41 54.32 -24.92
CA THR A 14 0.14 54.39 -24.16
C THR A 14 0.22 55.43 -23.07
N GLN A 15 -0.11 56.67 -23.46
CA GLN A 15 -0.41 57.77 -22.55
C GLN A 15 -1.90 57.65 -22.18
N GLY A 16 -2.21 56.78 -21.23
CA GLY A 16 -3.59 56.53 -20.80
C GLY A 16 -3.68 55.40 -19.79
N ASP A 17 -4.12 55.76 -18.59
CA ASP A 17 -4.45 54.93 -17.42
C ASP A 17 -3.30 54.44 -16.52
N TYR A 18 -3.07 55.25 -15.49
CA TYR A 18 -2.21 54.95 -14.34
C TYR A 18 -2.95 54.03 -13.35
N GLN A 19 -2.89 52.72 -13.58
CA GLN A 19 -2.97 51.72 -12.51
C GLN A 19 -1.61 51.02 -12.41
N LYS A 20 -0.62 51.68 -11.80
CA LYS A 20 0.72 51.10 -11.53
C LYS A 20 1.29 51.57 -10.18
N PRO A 21 1.06 50.84 -9.09
CA PRO A 21 1.96 50.86 -7.93
C PRO A 21 3.08 49.81 -8.11
N GLU A 22 2.77 48.58 -8.53
CA GLU A 22 3.74 47.46 -8.56
C GLU A 22 4.84 47.62 -9.62
N ASN A 23 4.51 48.15 -10.80
CA ASN A 23 5.48 48.32 -11.89
C ASN A 23 6.48 49.48 -11.65
N VAL A 24 6.08 50.48 -10.87
CA VAL A 24 6.96 51.59 -10.45
C VAL A 24 7.88 51.13 -9.31
N VAL A 25 7.36 50.28 -8.42
CA VAL A 25 8.17 49.63 -7.37
C VAL A 25 9.22 48.69 -7.99
N LEU A 26 8.85 47.88 -8.99
CA LEU A 26 9.79 46.95 -9.64
C LEU A 26 10.91 47.67 -10.41
N THR A 27 10.59 48.81 -11.04
CA THR A 27 11.59 49.65 -11.73
C THR A 27 12.49 50.42 -10.76
N LEU A 28 11.95 50.93 -9.65
CA LEU A 28 12.77 51.52 -8.58
C LEU A 28 13.66 50.48 -7.88
N GLN A 29 13.16 49.26 -7.68
CA GLN A 29 13.90 48.17 -7.05
C GLN A 29 15.01 47.65 -7.97
N ALA A 30 14.76 47.57 -9.29
CA ALA A 30 15.79 47.29 -10.30
C ALA A 30 16.85 48.40 -10.38
N ILE A 31 16.46 49.68 -10.31
CA ILE A 31 17.40 50.80 -10.32
C ILE A 31 18.26 50.82 -9.06
N TYR A 32 17.68 50.63 -7.86
CA TYR A 32 18.43 50.55 -6.60
C TYR A 32 19.41 49.37 -6.58
N TYR A 33 19.00 48.26 -7.19
CA TYR A 33 19.78 47.05 -7.36
C TYR A 33 20.97 47.23 -8.33
N GLU A 34 20.76 47.92 -9.45
CA GLU A 34 21.81 48.20 -10.44
C GLU A 34 22.83 49.27 -10.00
N ILE A 35 22.60 50.01 -8.90
CA ILE A 35 23.54 51.07 -8.45
C ILE A 35 24.96 50.51 -8.27
N GLY A 36 25.12 49.34 -7.67
CA GLY A 36 26.44 48.72 -7.48
C GLY A 36 27.16 48.40 -8.79
N PHE A 37 26.41 47.89 -9.78
CA PHE A 37 26.92 47.59 -11.12
C PHE A 37 27.27 48.86 -11.89
N ILE A 38 26.40 49.88 -11.85
CA ILE A 38 26.59 51.16 -12.51
C ILE A 38 27.81 51.89 -11.94
N VAL A 39 27.94 51.94 -10.61
CA VAL A 39 29.10 52.56 -9.95
C VAL A 39 30.39 51.83 -10.31
N SER A 40 30.40 50.50 -10.28
CA SER A 40 31.59 49.70 -10.62
C SER A 40 31.97 49.83 -12.11
N ALA A 41 30.99 49.83 -13.01
CA ALA A 41 31.21 50.06 -14.43
C ALA A 41 31.73 51.49 -14.70
N ALA A 42 31.20 52.50 -14.00
CA ALA A 42 31.68 53.88 -14.10
C ALA A 42 33.13 54.01 -13.62
N LEU A 43 33.51 53.35 -12.53
CA LEU A 43 34.90 53.29 -12.05
C LEU A 43 35.83 52.59 -13.06
N GLY A 44 35.37 51.51 -13.69
CA GLY A 44 36.11 50.82 -14.75
C GLY A 44 36.29 51.69 -16.00
N LEU A 45 35.25 52.41 -16.43
CA LEU A 45 35.32 53.38 -17.54
C LEU A 45 36.28 54.53 -17.23
N LEU A 46 36.25 55.03 -16.00
CA LEU A 46 37.18 56.05 -15.53
C LEU A 46 38.62 55.54 -15.54
N PHE A 47 38.87 54.28 -15.15
CA PHE A 47 40.19 53.65 -15.26
C PHE A 47 40.66 53.57 -16.72
N ILE A 48 39.78 53.16 -17.65
CA ILE A 48 40.08 53.05 -19.09
C ILE A 48 40.51 54.40 -19.68
N LEU A 49 39.88 55.50 -19.25
CA LEU A 49 40.20 56.84 -19.73
C LEU A 49 41.43 57.44 -19.03
N LEU A 50 41.48 57.38 -17.70
CA LEU A 50 42.52 58.08 -16.93
C LEU A 50 43.89 57.40 -17.03
N LEU A 51 43.95 56.07 -17.04
CA LEU A 51 45.24 55.38 -17.00
C LEU A 51 46.13 55.63 -18.25
N PRO A 52 45.63 55.61 -19.50
CA PRO A 52 46.44 55.99 -20.66
C PRO A 52 46.79 57.48 -20.66
N LEU A 53 45.89 58.36 -20.17
CA LEU A 53 46.19 59.79 -20.02
C LEU A 53 47.31 60.04 -19.00
N VAL A 54 47.27 59.34 -17.85
CA VAL A 54 48.34 59.36 -16.85
C VAL A 54 49.62 58.76 -17.41
N GLY A 55 49.54 57.70 -18.21
CA GLY A 55 50.70 57.10 -18.90
C GLY A 55 51.36 58.06 -19.90
N LEU A 56 50.56 58.78 -20.70
CA LEU A 56 51.05 59.81 -21.63
C LEU A 56 51.66 61.00 -20.87
N CYS A 57 50.99 61.48 -19.84
CA CYS A 57 51.51 62.54 -18.97
C CYS A 57 52.81 62.12 -18.27
N PHE A 58 52.88 60.88 -17.77
CA PHE A 58 54.08 60.30 -17.17
C PHE A 58 55.21 60.20 -18.18
N CYS A 59 54.94 59.77 -19.42
CA CYS A 59 55.92 59.70 -20.50
C CYS A 59 56.45 61.11 -20.87
N MET A 60 55.56 62.09 -21.09
CA MET A 60 55.95 63.48 -21.39
C MET A 60 56.74 64.12 -20.24
N CYS A 61 56.26 64.00 -19.00
CA CYS A 61 56.97 64.48 -17.81
C CYS A 61 58.36 63.85 -17.70
N ARG A 62 58.51 62.57 -18.04
CA ARG A 62 59.78 61.85 -18.03
C ARG A 62 60.73 62.29 -19.15
N CYS A 63 60.20 62.64 -20.33
CA CYS A 63 60.98 63.25 -21.42
C CYS A 63 61.46 64.67 -21.08
N CYS A 64 60.77 65.38 -20.18
CA CYS A 64 61.18 66.67 -19.63
C CYS A 64 61.94 66.54 -18.29
N ASP A 65 62.67 65.44 -18.09
CA ASP A 65 63.47 65.11 -16.90
C ASP A 65 62.71 65.03 -15.55
N ASN A 66 61.40 65.26 -15.50
CA ASN A 66 60.59 65.11 -14.30
C ASN A 66 60.10 63.65 -14.10
N CYS A 67 59.40 63.36 -12.99
CA CYS A 67 58.89 62.00 -12.70
C CYS A 67 59.94 60.88 -12.71
N GLY A 68 61.21 61.23 -12.40
CA GLY A 68 62.33 60.29 -12.46
C GLY A 68 62.96 60.09 -13.82
N GLY A 69 62.72 61.00 -14.77
CA GLY A 69 63.50 61.18 -15.99
C GLY A 69 64.94 61.60 -15.70
N GLU A 70 65.11 62.59 -14.82
CA GLU A 70 66.39 63.07 -14.31
C GLU A 70 67.15 61.89 -13.67
N MET A 71 68.25 61.48 -14.30
CA MET A 71 69.14 60.42 -13.83
C MET A 71 70.05 60.93 -12.71
N HIS A 72 69.43 61.52 -11.69
CA HIS A 72 70.09 62.07 -10.52
C HIS A 72 69.54 61.40 -9.24
N GLN A 73 70.42 60.98 -8.34
CA GLN A 73 70.01 60.37 -7.07
C GLN A 73 70.46 61.19 -5.86
N ARG A 74 69.49 61.76 -5.15
CA ARG A 74 69.71 62.40 -3.85
C ARG A 74 69.88 61.36 -2.73
N GLN A 75 70.94 61.47 -1.95
CA GLN A 75 71.25 60.51 -0.87
C GLN A 75 70.31 60.74 0.32
N LYS A 76 69.54 59.72 0.71
CA LYS A 76 68.60 59.77 1.85
C LYS A 76 69.08 58.90 3.00
N LYS A 77 68.94 59.39 4.24
CA LYS A 77 69.39 58.73 5.48
C LYS A 77 68.91 57.27 5.66
N ASN A 78 67.79 56.89 5.04
CA ASN A 78 67.17 55.54 5.12
C ASN A 78 66.99 54.84 3.75
N ALA A 79 67.87 55.09 2.78
CA ALA A 79 67.74 54.59 1.40
C ALA A 79 67.60 53.06 1.29
N ASP A 80 68.36 52.28 2.07
CA ASP A 80 68.31 50.81 2.06
C ASP A 80 66.96 50.26 2.55
N CYS A 81 66.39 50.85 3.61
CA CYS A 81 65.10 50.47 4.15
C CYS A 81 63.96 50.79 3.16
N GLN A 82 64.00 51.96 2.52
CA GLN A 82 63.00 52.36 1.51
C GLN A 82 63.05 51.44 0.27
N ARG A 83 64.26 51.11 -0.20
CA ARG A 83 64.46 50.18 -1.31
C ARG A 83 63.94 48.79 -0.98
N SER A 84 64.31 48.25 0.19
CA SER A 84 63.80 46.94 0.64
C SER A 84 62.28 46.95 0.76
N CYS A 85 61.70 48.01 1.32
CA CYS A 85 60.25 48.19 1.44
C CYS A 85 59.56 48.18 0.06
N PHE A 86 60.03 48.99 -0.90
CA PHE A 86 59.46 49.01 -2.25
C PHE A 86 59.64 47.68 -3.00
N ALA A 87 60.77 46.99 -2.83
CA ALA A 87 61.01 45.68 -3.40
C ALA A 87 60.06 44.62 -2.82
N THR A 88 59.86 44.62 -1.49
CA THR A 88 58.91 43.72 -0.82
C THR A 88 57.46 44.01 -1.25
N PHE A 89 57.04 45.27 -1.31
CA PHE A 89 55.70 45.62 -1.77
C PHE A 89 55.47 45.27 -3.24
N LEU A 90 56.44 45.51 -4.12
CA LEU A 90 56.34 45.12 -5.52
C LEU A 90 56.29 43.60 -5.68
N PHE A 91 57.08 42.86 -4.89
CA PHE A 91 57.04 41.40 -4.88
C PHE A 91 55.69 40.87 -4.39
N VAL A 92 55.16 41.41 -3.30
CA VAL A 92 53.83 41.04 -2.77
C VAL A 92 52.73 41.38 -3.77
N ALA A 93 52.74 42.58 -4.37
CA ALA A 93 51.78 42.95 -5.42
C ALA A 93 51.87 42.00 -6.62
N SER A 94 53.08 41.67 -7.08
CA SER A 94 53.30 40.72 -8.17
C SER A 94 52.82 39.30 -7.81
N LEU A 95 53.00 38.88 -6.55
CA LEU A 95 52.47 37.60 -6.06
C LEU A 95 50.94 37.60 -6.01
N ILE A 96 50.29 38.69 -5.63
CA ILE A 96 48.82 38.79 -5.60
C ILE A 96 48.26 38.73 -7.03
N ILE A 97 48.87 39.47 -7.97
CA ILE A 97 48.56 39.43 -9.41
C ILE A 97 48.81 38.02 -10.00
N ARG A 98 49.74 37.24 -9.43
CA ARG A 98 50.01 35.86 -9.89
C ARG A 98 49.10 34.81 -9.24
N GLN A 99 48.92 34.85 -7.92
CA GLN A 99 48.46 33.70 -7.12
C GLN A 99 47.02 33.81 -6.57
N VAL A 100 46.59 34.96 -6.04
CA VAL A 100 45.38 35.03 -5.17
C VAL A 100 44.15 35.62 -5.87
N VAL A 101 44.35 36.58 -6.79
CA VAL A 101 43.22 37.29 -7.44
C VAL A 101 43.43 37.39 -8.94
N GLY A 102 44.32 36.61 -9.54
CA GLY A 102 44.94 37.00 -10.79
C GLY A 102 44.92 36.00 -11.93
N VAL A 103 46.05 35.89 -12.62
CA VAL A 103 46.14 35.15 -13.89
C VAL A 103 45.82 33.66 -13.74
N LEU A 104 46.18 33.03 -12.63
CA LEU A 104 45.87 31.60 -12.41
C LEU A 104 44.36 31.34 -12.32
N CYS A 105 43.61 32.20 -11.62
CA CYS A 105 42.16 32.10 -11.54
C CYS A 105 41.51 32.34 -12.91
N ALA A 106 41.96 33.36 -13.64
CA ALA A 106 41.45 33.65 -14.98
C ALA A 106 41.76 32.51 -15.98
N TYR A 107 42.96 31.94 -15.93
CA TYR A 107 43.33 30.79 -16.76
C TYR A 107 42.53 29.53 -16.38
N ALA A 108 42.40 29.24 -15.09
CA ALA A 108 41.62 28.10 -14.61
C ALA A 108 40.15 28.21 -15.02
N ALA A 109 39.53 29.39 -14.88
CA ALA A 109 38.17 29.65 -15.34
C ALA A 109 38.03 29.48 -16.86
N ASN A 110 38.99 29.98 -17.63
CA ASN A 110 39.02 29.83 -19.08
C ASN A 110 39.09 28.36 -19.52
N GLN A 111 39.93 27.57 -18.84
CA GLN A 111 40.10 26.14 -19.11
C GLN A 111 38.90 25.32 -18.64
N HIS A 112 38.32 25.68 -17.49
CA HIS A 112 37.12 25.06 -16.95
C HIS A 112 35.96 25.17 -17.95
N LEU A 113 35.68 26.37 -18.47
CA LEU A 113 34.62 26.57 -19.46
C LEU A 113 34.80 25.69 -20.71
N THR A 114 36.00 25.62 -21.29
CA THR A 114 36.26 24.75 -22.45
C THR A 114 36.03 23.27 -22.14
N ASN A 115 36.47 22.81 -20.96
CA ASN A 115 36.24 21.42 -20.55
C ASN A 115 34.74 21.12 -20.39
N GLN A 116 33.98 22.05 -19.81
CA GLN A 116 32.54 21.90 -19.62
C GLN A 116 31.74 21.99 -20.92
N VAL A 117 32.11 22.88 -21.85
CA VAL A 117 31.49 22.94 -23.20
C VAL A 117 31.64 21.62 -23.94
N ARG A 118 32.83 20.98 -23.87
CA ARG A 118 33.04 19.64 -24.43
C ARG A 118 32.20 18.56 -23.72
N GLY A 119 32.01 18.69 -22.42
CA GLY A 119 31.12 17.82 -21.63
C GLY A 119 29.64 17.98 -21.96
N ALA A 120 29.20 19.22 -22.27
CA ALA A 120 27.80 19.58 -22.52
C ALA A 120 27.19 18.79 -23.68
N LYS A 121 27.96 18.44 -24.71
CA LYS A 121 27.48 17.61 -25.83
C LYS A 121 26.90 16.27 -25.35
N LYS A 122 27.57 15.60 -24.41
CA LYS A 122 27.09 14.32 -23.86
C LYS A 122 25.79 14.49 -23.09
N LEU A 123 25.71 15.55 -22.27
CA LEU A 123 24.55 15.84 -21.43
C LEU A 123 23.33 16.20 -22.27
N VAL A 124 23.48 17.08 -23.26
CA VAL A 124 22.42 17.44 -24.20
C VAL A 124 21.93 16.23 -24.99
N ASN A 125 22.85 15.37 -25.46
CA ASN A 125 22.48 14.14 -26.15
C ASN A 125 21.73 13.14 -25.25
N SER A 126 22.12 13.05 -23.97
CA SER A 126 21.39 12.25 -22.98
C SER A 126 19.98 12.77 -22.78
N ASN A 127 19.80 14.08 -22.62
CA ASN A 127 18.49 14.69 -22.44
C ASN A 127 17.56 14.46 -23.65
N PHE A 128 18.08 14.59 -24.89
CA PHE A 128 17.29 14.26 -26.08
C PHE A 128 16.89 12.79 -26.12
N LYS A 129 17.79 11.89 -25.72
CA LYS A 129 17.49 10.45 -25.61
C LYS A 129 16.40 10.20 -24.57
N ASP A 130 16.48 10.80 -23.39
CA ASP A 130 15.50 10.65 -22.33
C ASP A 130 14.12 11.18 -22.74
N LEU A 131 14.08 12.31 -23.46
CA LEU A 131 12.84 12.83 -24.04
C LEU A 131 12.26 11.90 -25.14
N LYS A 132 13.09 11.27 -25.97
CA LYS A 132 12.62 10.27 -26.95
C LYS A 132 12.02 9.04 -26.27
N ILE A 133 12.68 8.54 -25.22
CA ILE A 133 12.19 7.42 -24.42
C ILE A 133 10.85 7.81 -23.80
N PHE A 134 10.75 8.98 -23.19
CA PHE A 134 9.50 9.52 -22.66
C PHE A 134 8.36 9.52 -23.69
N LEU A 135 8.61 10.03 -24.92
CA LEU A 135 7.58 10.07 -25.97
C LEU A 135 7.21 8.68 -26.51
N ASN A 136 8.18 7.77 -26.66
CA ASN A 136 7.96 6.44 -27.20
C ASN A 136 7.31 5.47 -26.20
N ASP A 137 7.63 5.60 -24.91
CA ASP A 137 7.11 4.71 -23.86
C ASP A 137 5.71 5.13 -23.41
N THR A 138 5.34 6.41 -23.55
CA THR A 138 4.03 6.93 -23.13
C THR A 138 2.85 6.13 -23.74
N PRO A 139 2.78 5.86 -25.06
CA PRO A 139 1.72 5.02 -25.63
C PRO A 139 1.69 3.61 -25.04
N ALA A 140 2.85 2.99 -24.85
CA ALA A 140 2.95 1.63 -24.32
C ALA A 140 2.49 1.55 -22.85
N GLN A 141 2.78 2.57 -22.05
CA GLN A 141 2.30 2.69 -20.67
C GLN A 141 0.77 2.85 -20.62
N ILE A 142 0.19 3.64 -21.52
CA ILE A 142 -1.28 3.79 -21.63
C ILE A 142 -1.92 2.46 -22.06
N ASP A 143 -1.37 1.81 -23.09
CA ASP A 143 -1.85 0.49 -23.54
C ASP A 143 -1.75 -0.57 -22.43
N TYR A 144 -0.71 -0.51 -21.60
CA TYR A 144 -0.57 -1.38 -20.43
C TYR A 144 -1.70 -1.16 -19.42
N LEU A 145 -2.00 0.09 -19.03
CA LEU A 145 -3.10 0.39 -18.12
C LEU A 145 -4.44 -0.14 -18.66
N VAL A 146 -4.70 0.08 -19.94
CA VAL A 146 -5.91 -0.39 -20.63
C VAL A 146 -5.98 -1.91 -20.66
N SER A 147 -4.85 -2.58 -20.89
CA SER A 147 -4.79 -4.05 -20.89
C SER A 147 -5.11 -4.67 -19.52
N GLN A 148 -4.80 -3.97 -18.41
CA GLN A 148 -5.10 -4.45 -17.06
C GLN A 148 -6.60 -4.50 -16.77
N TYR A 149 -7.44 -3.79 -17.54
CA TYR A 149 -8.88 -4.01 -17.50
C TYR A 149 -9.26 -5.47 -17.69
N ASN A 150 -8.55 -6.20 -18.57
CA ASN A 150 -8.82 -7.62 -18.79
C ASN A 150 -8.54 -8.46 -17.55
N THR A 151 -7.53 -8.13 -16.73
CA THR A 151 -7.27 -8.82 -15.46
C THR A 151 -8.47 -8.67 -14.51
N THR A 152 -9.00 -7.45 -14.36
CA THR A 152 -10.18 -7.18 -13.54
C THR A 152 -11.43 -7.85 -14.10
N LYS A 153 -11.63 -7.77 -15.41
CA LYS A 153 -12.73 -8.44 -16.12
C LYS A 153 -12.67 -9.94 -15.92
N ASP A 154 -11.53 -10.58 -16.12
CA ASP A 154 -11.36 -12.03 -16.01
C ASP A 154 -11.61 -12.50 -14.57
N LYS A 155 -11.22 -11.70 -13.57
CA LYS A 155 -11.56 -11.96 -12.17
C LYS A 155 -13.07 -11.87 -11.93
N ALA A 156 -13.73 -10.83 -12.42
CA ALA A 156 -15.19 -10.69 -12.34
C ALA A 156 -15.91 -11.83 -13.07
N LEU A 157 -15.46 -12.21 -14.27
CA LEU A 157 -16.00 -13.34 -15.04
C LEU A 157 -15.81 -14.68 -14.33
N SER A 158 -14.67 -14.88 -13.68
CA SER A 158 -14.40 -16.07 -12.86
C SER A 158 -15.39 -16.17 -11.70
N ASP A 159 -15.61 -15.07 -10.98
CA ASP A 159 -16.56 -15.05 -9.87
C ASP A 159 -18.01 -15.21 -10.37
N LEU A 160 -18.36 -14.64 -11.54
CA LEU A 160 -19.67 -14.80 -12.20
C LEU A 160 -19.89 -16.22 -12.73
N ASN A 161 -18.85 -16.92 -13.14
CA ASN A 161 -18.93 -18.34 -13.50
C ASN A 161 -19.11 -19.24 -12.26
N ASN A 162 -18.66 -18.77 -11.09
CA ASN A 162 -18.70 -19.49 -9.81
C ASN A 162 -19.84 -19.00 -8.89
N VAL A 163 -20.97 -18.56 -9.46
CA VAL A 163 -22.12 -18.06 -8.70
C VAL A 163 -22.74 -19.11 -7.77
N GLY A 164 -22.71 -20.40 -8.15
CA GLY A 164 -23.19 -21.48 -7.28
C GLY A 164 -22.47 -21.49 -5.93
N PRO A 165 -21.15 -21.70 -5.89
CA PRO A 165 -20.42 -21.70 -4.63
C PRO A 165 -20.32 -20.32 -3.96
N LEU A 166 -20.34 -19.22 -4.72
CA LEU A 166 -20.17 -17.88 -4.13
C LEU A 166 -21.48 -17.25 -3.64
N LEU A 167 -22.58 -17.35 -4.37
CA LEU A 167 -23.88 -16.80 -3.99
C LEU A 167 -24.79 -17.90 -3.44
N GLY A 168 -24.90 -19.01 -4.17
CA GLY A 168 -25.75 -20.15 -3.80
C GLY A 168 -25.45 -20.70 -2.41
N ASN A 169 -24.16 -20.92 -2.08
CA ASN A 169 -23.78 -21.38 -0.73
C ASN A 169 -24.06 -20.33 0.36
N ARG A 170 -23.87 -19.04 0.08
CA ARG A 170 -24.19 -17.97 1.05
C ARG A 170 -25.70 -17.93 1.35
N VAL A 171 -26.53 -18.05 0.32
CA VAL A 171 -27.99 -18.18 0.47
C VAL A 171 -28.33 -19.44 1.27
N GLN A 172 -27.76 -20.59 0.91
CA GLN A 172 -27.96 -21.85 1.61
C GLN A 172 -27.54 -21.79 3.07
N GLU A 173 -26.45 -21.09 3.40
CA GLU A 173 -25.96 -20.95 4.77
C GLU A 173 -26.89 -20.06 5.62
N GLN A 174 -27.39 -18.95 5.06
CA GLN A 174 -28.35 -18.10 5.76
C GLN A 174 -29.69 -18.82 6.01
N LEU A 175 -30.23 -19.50 5.00
CA LEU A 175 -31.45 -20.30 5.15
C LEU A 175 -31.22 -21.51 6.07
N GLY A 176 -30.00 -22.08 6.03
CA GLY A 176 -29.62 -23.29 6.74
C GLY A 176 -29.64 -23.15 8.26
N LYS A 177 -29.55 -21.92 8.79
CA LYS A 177 -29.66 -21.62 10.22
C LYS A 177 -30.99 -22.07 10.82
N GLU A 178 -32.08 -21.98 10.05
CA GLU A 178 -33.42 -22.40 10.48
C GLU A 178 -33.79 -23.78 9.92
N VAL A 179 -33.35 -24.09 8.70
CA VAL A 179 -33.73 -25.34 8.01
C VAL A 179 -33.04 -26.57 8.62
N ARG A 180 -31.73 -26.52 8.90
CA ARG A 180 -30.99 -27.70 9.39
C ARG A 180 -31.48 -28.14 10.77
N PRO A 181 -31.65 -27.24 11.78
CA PRO A 181 -32.20 -27.65 13.07
C PRO A 181 -33.61 -28.25 12.98
N ALA A 182 -34.45 -27.74 12.06
CA ALA A 182 -35.79 -28.28 11.86
C ALA A 182 -35.75 -29.73 11.32
N LEU A 183 -34.89 -30.01 10.34
CA LEU A 183 -34.71 -31.36 9.79
C LEU A 183 -34.06 -32.32 10.80
N ASP A 184 -33.06 -31.86 11.57
CA ASP A 184 -32.42 -32.65 12.64
C ASP A 184 -33.40 -33.02 13.76
N ALA A 185 -34.34 -32.11 14.07
CA ALA A 185 -35.39 -32.40 15.04
C ALA A 185 -36.32 -33.53 14.56
N VAL A 186 -36.58 -33.62 13.25
CA VAL A 186 -37.35 -34.75 12.66
C VAL A 186 -36.55 -36.05 12.73
N LEU A 187 -35.25 -36.03 12.41
CA LEU A 187 -34.38 -37.22 12.54
C LEU A 187 -34.30 -37.74 13.98
N THR A 188 -34.20 -36.82 14.94
CA THR A 188 -34.22 -37.16 16.37
C THR A 188 -35.54 -37.83 16.74
N MET A 189 -36.66 -37.36 16.20
CA MET A 189 -37.96 -38.00 16.41
C MET A 189 -38.06 -39.37 15.73
N ALA A 190 -37.48 -39.55 14.54
CA ALA A 190 -37.38 -40.86 13.89
C ALA A 190 -36.63 -41.88 14.77
N GLY A 191 -35.53 -41.44 15.40
CA GLY A 191 -34.82 -42.24 16.40
C GLY A 191 -35.69 -42.60 17.61
N ALA A 192 -36.43 -41.63 18.14
CA ALA A 192 -37.34 -41.85 19.26
C ALA A 192 -38.47 -42.85 18.93
N ILE A 193 -38.98 -42.87 17.70
CA ILE A 193 -39.98 -43.85 17.24
C ILE A 193 -39.38 -45.27 17.32
N ARG A 194 -38.15 -45.47 16.84
CA ARG A 194 -37.47 -46.77 16.87
C ARG A 194 -37.21 -47.25 18.31
N GLU A 195 -36.68 -46.38 19.17
CA GLU A 195 -36.46 -46.70 20.59
C GLU A 195 -37.77 -47.03 21.32
N THR A 196 -38.86 -46.32 20.97
CA THR A 196 -40.19 -46.59 21.51
C THR A 196 -40.72 -47.95 21.07
N LYS A 197 -40.50 -48.34 19.82
CA LYS A 197 -40.83 -49.67 19.31
C LYS A 197 -40.08 -50.75 20.11
N GLU A 198 -38.76 -50.64 20.21
CA GLU A 198 -37.91 -51.60 20.94
C GLU A 198 -38.35 -51.72 22.41
N ALA A 199 -38.67 -50.60 23.06
CA ALA A 199 -39.19 -50.60 24.43
C ALA A 199 -40.57 -51.28 24.54
N LEU A 200 -41.48 -51.07 23.58
CA LEU A 200 -42.80 -51.72 23.56
C LEU A 200 -42.68 -53.23 23.28
N GLU A 201 -41.77 -53.66 22.41
CA GLU A 201 -41.47 -55.08 22.17
C GLU A 201 -40.93 -55.75 23.46
N ASN A 202 -39.96 -55.11 24.11
CA ASN A 202 -39.41 -55.58 25.38
C ASN A 202 -40.48 -55.68 26.47
N VAL A 203 -41.40 -54.72 26.57
CA VAL A 203 -42.54 -54.80 27.50
C VAL A 203 -43.45 -55.97 27.14
N SER A 204 -43.82 -56.14 25.86
CA SER A 204 -44.70 -57.22 25.43
C SER A 204 -44.12 -58.59 25.78
N VAL A 205 -42.85 -58.83 25.45
CA VAL A 205 -42.15 -60.09 25.74
C VAL A 205 -41.97 -60.29 27.24
N SER A 206 -41.54 -59.25 27.97
CA SER A 206 -41.31 -59.37 29.42
C SER A 206 -42.60 -59.63 30.19
N VAL A 207 -43.72 -59.01 29.80
CA VAL A 207 -45.03 -59.26 30.44
C VAL A 207 -45.48 -60.71 30.22
N GLU A 208 -45.34 -61.24 29.00
CA GLU A 208 -45.69 -62.63 28.70
C GLU A 208 -44.85 -63.62 29.52
N VAL A 209 -43.53 -63.43 29.57
CA VAL A 209 -42.60 -64.24 30.38
C VAL A 209 -42.93 -64.14 31.87
N LEU A 210 -43.24 -62.94 32.37
CA LEU A 210 -43.60 -62.74 33.77
C LEU A 210 -44.95 -63.36 34.13
N GLN A 211 -45.94 -63.31 33.24
CA GLN A 211 -47.25 -63.94 33.45
C GLN A 211 -47.13 -65.47 33.52
N GLU A 212 -46.53 -66.09 32.50
CA GLU A 212 -46.33 -67.54 32.45
C GLU A 212 -45.41 -68.03 33.59
N GLY A 213 -44.33 -67.30 33.85
CA GLY A 213 -43.39 -67.64 34.92
C GLY A 213 -43.99 -67.46 36.32
N THR A 214 -44.89 -66.50 36.54
CA THR A 214 -45.59 -66.33 37.82
C THR A 214 -46.56 -67.47 38.08
N GLU A 215 -47.29 -67.91 37.07
CA GLU A 215 -48.19 -69.07 37.18
C GLU A 215 -47.42 -70.35 37.49
N ARG A 216 -46.30 -70.58 36.79
CA ARG A 216 -45.40 -71.72 37.05
C ARG A 216 -44.78 -71.66 38.45
N LEU A 217 -44.27 -70.50 38.86
CA LEU A 217 -43.71 -70.31 40.19
C LEU A 217 -44.78 -70.52 41.27
N HIS A 218 -45.99 -70.01 41.06
CA HIS A 218 -47.11 -70.20 41.99
C HIS A 218 -47.48 -71.69 42.12
N ALA A 219 -47.54 -72.43 41.00
CA ALA A 219 -47.78 -73.87 41.00
C ALA A 219 -46.65 -74.62 41.74
N ASN A 220 -45.38 -74.35 41.41
CA ASN A 220 -44.23 -75.00 42.05
C ASN A 220 -44.14 -74.70 43.56
N LEU A 221 -44.42 -73.48 43.98
CA LEU A 221 -44.45 -73.12 45.41
C LEU A 221 -45.63 -73.76 46.14
N THR A 222 -46.79 -73.85 45.49
CA THR A 222 -47.97 -74.52 46.06
C THR A 222 -47.73 -76.02 46.21
N ASP A 223 -47.11 -76.64 45.21
CA ASP A 223 -46.73 -78.05 45.22
C ASP A 223 -45.68 -78.33 46.30
N ALA A 224 -44.61 -77.52 46.35
CA ALA A 224 -43.60 -77.59 47.41
C ALA A 224 -44.22 -77.41 48.81
N LYS A 225 -45.18 -76.49 48.96
CA LYS A 225 -45.92 -76.28 50.22
C LYS A 225 -46.78 -77.50 50.57
N MET A 226 -47.47 -78.09 49.61
CA MET A 226 -48.32 -79.28 49.81
C MET A 226 -47.48 -80.48 50.21
N HIS A 227 -46.40 -80.75 49.47
CA HIS A 227 -45.46 -81.84 49.77
C HIS A 227 -44.81 -81.68 51.14
N LEU A 228 -44.34 -80.48 51.47
CA LEU A 228 -43.76 -80.19 52.78
C LEU A 228 -44.81 -80.33 53.90
N SER A 229 -46.06 -79.87 53.68
CA SER A 229 -47.17 -80.07 54.62
C SER A 229 -47.51 -81.54 54.84
N ASN A 230 -47.49 -82.37 53.79
CA ASN A 230 -47.73 -83.80 53.88
C ASN A 230 -46.64 -84.50 54.71
N THR A 231 -45.37 -84.16 54.48
CA THR A 231 -44.25 -84.65 55.29
C THR A 231 -44.39 -84.24 56.76
N LEU A 232 -44.87 -83.03 57.04
CA LEU A 232 -45.06 -82.55 58.42
C LEU A 232 -46.24 -83.23 59.14
N ASN A 233 -47.21 -83.78 58.40
CA ASN A 233 -48.36 -84.51 58.95
C ASN A 233 -48.06 -86.00 59.22
N ASP A 234 -46.84 -86.46 58.92
CA ASP A 234 -46.39 -87.82 59.23
C ASP A 234 -46.37 -88.05 60.76
N SER A 235 -46.66 -89.29 61.18
CA SER A 235 -46.58 -89.73 62.56
C SER A 235 -45.23 -89.42 63.24
N ALA A 236 -44.13 -89.36 62.47
CA ALA A 236 -42.80 -89.01 62.94
C ALA A 236 -42.71 -87.58 63.50
N CYS A 237 -43.54 -86.64 63.04
CA CYS A 237 -43.61 -85.28 63.56
C CYS A 237 -44.45 -85.14 64.85
N SER A 238 -45.15 -86.19 65.27
CA SER A 238 -45.89 -86.23 66.55
C SER A 238 -45.03 -86.72 67.72
N ALA A 239 -43.80 -87.19 67.44
CA ALA A 239 -42.85 -87.60 68.46
C ALA A 239 -42.38 -86.38 69.30
N ALA A 240 -42.27 -86.56 70.62
CA ALA A 240 -41.95 -85.46 71.55
C ALA A 240 -40.65 -84.71 71.21
N GLN A 241 -39.66 -85.39 70.63
CA GLN A 241 -38.37 -84.81 70.23
C GLN A 241 -38.44 -84.01 68.92
N ALA A 242 -39.45 -84.23 68.06
CA ALA A 242 -39.59 -83.59 66.74
C ALA A 242 -40.75 -82.58 66.65
N ALA A 243 -41.73 -82.68 67.56
CA ALA A 243 -42.98 -81.92 67.49
C ALA A 243 -42.80 -80.40 67.54
N SER A 244 -41.85 -79.89 68.35
CA SER A 244 -41.57 -78.45 68.43
C SER A 244 -41.01 -77.91 67.11
N THR A 245 -40.00 -78.58 66.54
CA THR A 245 -39.36 -78.20 65.28
C THR A 245 -40.32 -78.31 64.10
N CYS A 246 -41.10 -79.41 63.99
CA CYS A 246 -42.11 -79.56 62.95
C CYS A 246 -43.21 -78.48 63.02
N ASN A 247 -43.63 -78.06 64.21
CA ASN A 247 -44.63 -76.99 64.37
C ASN A 247 -44.09 -75.62 63.96
N ILE A 248 -42.81 -75.33 64.21
CA ILE A 248 -42.20 -74.07 63.73
C ILE A 248 -42.14 -74.04 62.20
N ILE A 249 -41.76 -75.15 61.56
CA ILE A 249 -41.76 -75.27 60.10
C ILE A 249 -43.20 -75.15 59.55
N ARG A 250 -44.18 -75.78 60.20
CA ARG A 250 -45.60 -75.68 59.81
C ARG A 250 -46.09 -74.22 59.82
N ASN A 251 -45.67 -73.43 60.78
CA ASN A 251 -46.01 -72.00 60.86
C ASN A 251 -45.33 -71.16 59.76
N SER A 252 -44.15 -71.54 59.29
CA SER A 252 -43.44 -70.81 58.23
C SER A 252 -43.95 -71.12 56.81
N LEU A 253 -44.72 -72.19 56.61
CA LEU A 253 -45.26 -72.58 55.29
C LEU A 253 -46.08 -71.49 54.60
N ASN A 254 -46.71 -70.59 55.34
CA ASN A 254 -47.48 -69.49 54.76
C ASN A 254 -46.59 -68.40 54.11
N GLN A 255 -45.30 -68.42 54.40
CA GLN A 255 -44.30 -67.52 53.80
C GLN A 255 -43.88 -67.98 52.38
N LEU A 256 -43.99 -69.28 52.07
CA LEU A 256 -43.77 -69.83 50.72
C LEU A 256 -44.95 -69.49 49.79
N ASN A 257 -45.00 -68.25 49.33
CA ASN A 257 -45.98 -67.78 48.36
C ASN A 257 -45.37 -66.69 47.48
N ILE A 258 -45.98 -66.45 46.32
CA ILE A 258 -45.64 -65.33 45.45
C ILE A 258 -46.01 -64.00 46.13
N ASN A 259 -45.26 -62.94 45.82
CA ASN A 259 -45.50 -61.59 46.33
C ASN A 259 -45.92 -60.62 45.22
N ALA A 260 -45.26 -60.67 44.06
CA ALA A 260 -45.68 -59.97 42.86
C ALA A 260 -46.67 -60.82 42.04
N ASN A 261 -47.74 -60.22 41.53
CA ASN A 261 -48.69 -60.89 40.64
C ASN A 261 -48.81 -60.14 39.32
N PHE A 262 -48.23 -60.71 38.27
CA PHE A 262 -48.18 -60.11 36.94
C PHE A 262 -49.36 -60.53 36.03
N SER A 263 -50.23 -61.46 36.45
CA SER A 263 -51.38 -61.95 35.68
C SER A 263 -52.44 -60.89 35.38
N GLY A 264 -52.46 -59.79 36.16
CA GLY A 264 -53.40 -58.67 35.98
C GLY A 264 -52.87 -57.51 35.14
N LEU A 265 -51.64 -57.58 34.63
CA LEU A 265 -51.07 -56.49 33.83
C LEU A 265 -51.65 -56.47 32.41
N PRO A 266 -52.08 -55.30 31.90
CA PRO A 266 -52.56 -55.19 30.53
C PRO A 266 -51.43 -55.44 29.52
N GLY A 267 -51.78 -55.93 28.33
CA GLY A 267 -50.82 -56.01 27.21
C GLY A 267 -50.64 -54.65 26.52
N VAL A 268 -49.48 -54.44 25.88
CA VAL A 268 -49.17 -53.23 25.08
C VAL A 268 -49.27 -53.45 23.57
N SER A 269 -49.84 -54.58 23.13
CA SER A 269 -49.85 -55.00 21.72
C SER A 269 -50.56 -54.00 20.81
N SER A 270 -51.58 -53.27 21.30
CA SER A 270 -52.29 -52.26 20.52
C SER A 270 -51.44 -51.02 20.21
N GLN A 271 -50.64 -50.57 21.19
CA GLN A 271 -49.70 -49.47 21.05
C GLN A 271 -48.54 -49.89 20.15
N LEU A 272 -48.04 -51.11 20.32
CA LEU A 272 -47.00 -51.67 19.47
C LEU A 272 -47.44 -51.77 18.01
N ALA A 273 -48.68 -52.20 17.73
CA ALA A 273 -49.23 -52.24 16.38
C ALA A 273 -49.25 -50.85 15.72
N LYS A 274 -49.72 -49.82 16.44
CA LYS A 274 -49.74 -48.43 15.95
C LYS A 274 -48.34 -47.88 15.69
N VAL A 275 -47.36 -48.16 16.55
CA VAL A 275 -45.97 -47.74 16.33
C VAL A 275 -45.34 -48.49 15.15
N ASN A 276 -45.66 -49.77 14.96
CA ASN A 276 -45.25 -50.53 13.78
C ASN A 276 -45.87 -49.98 12.48
N ASP A 277 -47.11 -49.51 12.52
CA ASP A 277 -47.74 -48.83 11.38
C ASP A 277 -47.02 -47.52 11.02
N VAL A 278 -46.62 -46.72 12.02
CA VAL A 278 -45.82 -45.49 11.83
C VAL A 278 -44.46 -45.79 11.18
N LEU A 279 -43.82 -46.91 11.58
CA LEU A 279 -42.52 -47.31 11.04
C LEU A 279 -42.55 -47.89 9.62
N LYS A 280 -43.74 -48.13 9.04
CA LYS A 280 -43.85 -48.48 7.61
C LYS A 280 -43.36 -47.33 6.72
N ILE A 281 -43.45 -46.10 7.21
CA ILE A 281 -42.93 -44.91 6.55
C ILE A 281 -41.55 -44.60 7.12
N ASP A 282 -40.52 -44.70 6.29
CA ASP A 282 -39.15 -44.32 6.66
C ASP A 282 -39.00 -42.80 6.71
N LEU A 283 -39.26 -42.24 7.89
CA LEU A 283 -39.14 -40.81 8.13
C LEU A 283 -37.70 -40.32 7.93
N SER A 284 -36.69 -41.16 8.19
CA SER A 284 -35.28 -40.80 7.96
C SER A 284 -35.00 -40.60 6.48
N SER A 285 -35.55 -41.49 5.62
CA SER A 285 -35.46 -41.34 4.16
C SER A 285 -36.15 -40.06 3.65
N LEU A 286 -37.33 -39.73 4.18
CA LEU A 286 -38.04 -38.48 3.82
C LEU A 286 -37.24 -37.24 4.21
N VAL A 287 -36.66 -37.20 5.41
CA VAL A 287 -35.81 -36.09 5.84
C VAL A 287 -34.54 -36.00 4.99
N GLN A 288 -33.95 -37.13 4.61
CA GLN A 288 -32.79 -37.14 3.73
C GLN A 288 -33.11 -36.56 2.34
N LYS A 289 -34.33 -36.79 1.83
CA LYS A 289 -34.81 -36.11 0.60
C LYS A 289 -34.94 -34.60 0.82
N GLY A 290 -35.45 -34.17 1.98
CA GLY A 290 -35.50 -32.75 2.35
C GLY A 290 -34.11 -32.10 2.39
N TYR A 291 -33.13 -32.78 2.99
CA TYR A 291 -31.73 -32.37 2.99
C TYR A 291 -31.15 -32.29 1.58
N ALA A 292 -31.39 -33.29 0.73
CA ALA A 292 -30.92 -33.30 -0.64
C ALA A 292 -31.52 -32.14 -1.46
N ALA A 293 -32.83 -31.91 -1.34
CA ALA A 293 -33.51 -30.80 -2.01
C ALA A 293 -32.99 -29.43 -1.53
N PHE A 294 -32.69 -29.29 -0.24
CA PHE A 294 -32.11 -28.07 0.30
C PHE A 294 -30.63 -27.89 -0.12
N ASN A 295 -29.87 -28.99 -0.21
CA ASN A 295 -28.48 -28.96 -0.66
C ASN A 295 -28.31 -28.64 -2.15
N ASP A 296 -29.37 -28.82 -2.94
CA ASP A 296 -29.44 -28.43 -4.36
C ASP A 296 -29.71 -26.92 -4.57
N THR A 297 -29.90 -26.15 -3.47
CA THR A 297 -30.13 -24.69 -3.54
C THR A 297 -29.09 -23.95 -4.40
N PRO A 298 -27.77 -24.22 -4.30
CA PRO A 298 -26.78 -23.55 -5.13
C PRO A 298 -26.97 -23.78 -6.64
N ASP A 299 -27.30 -25.00 -7.05
CA ASP A 299 -27.54 -25.34 -8.46
C ASP A 299 -28.85 -24.71 -8.98
N LEU A 300 -29.87 -24.62 -8.11
CA LEU A 300 -31.11 -23.92 -8.43
C LEU A 300 -30.88 -22.40 -8.64
N VAL A 301 -30.04 -21.79 -7.79
CA VAL A 301 -29.63 -20.38 -7.93
C VAL A 301 -28.88 -20.17 -9.25
N VAL A 302 -27.93 -21.05 -9.61
CA VAL A 302 -27.20 -20.97 -10.89
C VAL A 302 -28.14 -21.05 -12.09
N ASN A 303 -29.06 -22.02 -12.09
CA ASN A 303 -29.98 -22.22 -13.21
C ASN A 303 -30.94 -21.04 -13.41
N GLN A 304 -31.44 -20.45 -12.33
CA GLN A 304 -32.37 -19.32 -12.41
C GLN A 304 -31.67 -17.98 -12.70
N THR A 305 -30.39 -17.83 -12.35
CA THR A 305 -29.61 -16.60 -12.60
C THR A 305 -28.88 -16.59 -13.94
N ARG A 306 -28.87 -17.69 -14.70
CA ARG A 306 -28.12 -17.84 -15.96
C ARG A 306 -28.31 -16.68 -16.95
N ASN A 307 -29.53 -16.20 -17.16
CA ASN A 307 -29.82 -15.12 -18.11
C ASN A 307 -29.25 -13.78 -17.63
N ILE A 308 -29.42 -13.45 -16.33
CA ILE A 308 -28.88 -12.24 -15.72
C ILE A 308 -27.35 -12.26 -15.76
N LEU A 309 -26.74 -13.42 -15.47
CA LEU A 309 -25.29 -13.57 -15.57
C LEU A 309 -24.78 -13.36 -16.99
N SER A 310 -25.51 -13.83 -18.01
CA SER A 310 -25.15 -13.57 -19.41
C SER A 310 -25.22 -12.07 -19.74
N ASP A 311 -26.24 -11.37 -19.25
CA ASP A 311 -26.39 -9.93 -19.45
C ASP A 311 -25.24 -9.13 -18.81
N ILE A 312 -24.88 -9.47 -17.58
CA ILE A 312 -23.77 -8.82 -16.87
C ILE A 312 -22.45 -9.05 -17.61
N LYS A 313 -22.21 -10.27 -18.10
CA LYS A 313 -21.02 -10.57 -18.93
C LYS A 313 -20.96 -9.70 -20.18
N ASN A 314 -22.10 -9.51 -20.86
CA ASN A 314 -22.17 -8.64 -22.04
C ASN A 314 -21.86 -7.18 -21.71
N VAL A 315 -22.33 -6.68 -20.57
CA VAL A 315 -22.00 -5.33 -20.09
C VAL A 315 -20.50 -5.20 -19.83
N LEU A 316 -19.88 -6.18 -19.17
CA LEU A 316 -18.43 -6.19 -18.91
C LEU A 316 -17.60 -6.21 -20.20
N GLU A 317 -18.03 -6.96 -21.22
CA GLU A 317 -17.37 -6.93 -22.54
C GLU A 317 -17.56 -5.59 -23.26
N SER A 318 -18.75 -4.99 -23.16
CA SER A 318 -19.02 -3.67 -23.74
C SER A 318 -18.19 -2.56 -23.09
N ILE A 319 -17.95 -2.62 -21.79
CA ILE A 319 -17.07 -1.66 -21.10
C ILE A 319 -15.63 -1.81 -21.64
N GLY A 320 -15.13 -3.04 -21.78
CA GLY A 320 -13.78 -3.29 -22.30
C GLY A 320 -13.58 -2.77 -23.72
N SER A 321 -14.58 -2.97 -24.59
CA SER A 321 -14.53 -2.47 -25.97
C SER A 321 -14.59 -0.94 -26.03
N ASN A 322 -15.39 -0.29 -25.18
CA ASN A 322 -15.44 1.17 -25.06
C ASN A 322 -14.10 1.76 -24.60
N ILE A 323 -13.47 1.18 -23.56
CA ILE A 323 -12.15 1.63 -23.07
C ILE A 323 -11.08 1.49 -24.17
N THR A 324 -11.07 0.36 -24.89
CA THR A 324 -10.11 0.11 -25.98
C THR A 324 -10.33 1.07 -27.15
N THR A 325 -11.59 1.34 -27.50
CA THR A 325 -11.94 2.28 -28.58
C THR A 325 -11.53 3.69 -28.21
N PHE A 326 -11.79 4.13 -26.97
CA PHE A 326 -11.43 5.45 -26.50
C PHE A 326 -9.93 5.72 -26.59
N THR A 327 -9.13 4.77 -26.12
CA THR A 327 -7.66 4.85 -26.17
C THR A 327 -7.14 5.07 -27.59
N LYS A 328 -7.79 4.47 -28.59
CA LYS A 328 -7.45 4.67 -30.01
C LYS A 328 -7.97 5.99 -30.58
N THR A 329 -9.04 6.55 -30.03
CA THR A 329 -9.60 7.85 -30.45
C THR A 329 -8.89 9.05 -29.82
N LEU A 330 -8.14 8.84 -28.74
CA LEU A 330 -7.34 9.89 -28.13
C LEU A 330 -6.31 10.40 -29.16
N PRO A 331 -6.26 11.72 -29.44
CA PRO A 331 -5.28 12.31 -30.36
C PRO A 331 -3.85 12.27 -29.80
N VAL A 332 -3.62 11.58 -28.68
CA VAL A 332 -2.33 11.41 -28.01
C VAL A 332 -1.28 10.87 -28.99
N GLN A 333 -1.62 9.90 -29.83
CA GLN A 333 -0.69 9.37 -30.83
C GLN A 333 -0.25 10.44 -31.85
N LYS A 334 -1.17 11.31 -32.27
CA LYS A 334 -0.86 12.40 -33.21
C LYS A 334 -0.01 13.48 -32.56
N VAL A 335 -0.35 13.88 -31.33
CA VAL A 335 0.41 14.87 -30.56
C VAL A 335 1.83 14.37 -30.27
N LEU A 336 1.97 13.10 -29.86
CA LEU A 336 3.27 12.47 -29.62
C LEU A 336 4.09 12.34 -30.90
N ALA A 337 3.45 12.02 -32.04
CA ALA A 337 4.12 11.97 -33.33
C ALA A 337 4.66 13.35 -33.76
N ASP A 338 3.83 14.40 -33.65
CA ASP A 338 4.25 15.78 -33.96
C ASP A 338 5.40 16.22 -33.05
N LEU A 339 5.31 15.96 -31.73
CA LEU A 339 6.38 16.25 -30.78
C LEU A 339 7.66 15.48 -31.08
N THR A 340 7.56 14.21 -31.49
CA THR A 340 8.72 13.39 -31.87
C THR A 340 9.43 13.96 -33.10
N ILE A 341 8.68 14.48 -34.07
CA ILE A 341 9.24 15.17 -35.25
C ILE A 341 9.98 16.44 -34.81
N TYR A 342 9.34 17.32 -34.02
CA TYR A 342 9.98 18.54 -33.52
C TYR A 342 11.24 18.24 -32.71
N LEU A 343 11.21 17.19 -31.90
CA LEU A 343 12.34 16.79 -31.08
C LEU A 343 13.50 16.25 -31.93
N THR A 344 13.22 15.43 -32.93
CA THR A 344 14.23 14.90 -33.85
C THR A 344 14.85 16.02 -34.70
N GLN A 345 14.04 16.97 -35.15
CA GLN A 345 14.53 18.17 -35.84
C GLN A 345 15.41 19.04 -34.93
N SER A 346 15.00 19.24 -33.67
CA SER A 346 15.76 20.02 -32.70
C SER A 346 17.10 19.36 -32.36
N GLU A 347 17.12 18.03 -32.18
CA GLU A 347 18.35 17.27 -31.96
C GLU A 347 19.30 17.39 -33.15
N ALA A 348 18.80 17.23 -34.38
CA ALA A 348 19.60 17.40 -35.60
C ALA A 348 20.20 18.80 -35.70
N TYR A 349 19.36 19.84 -35.47
CA TYR A 349 19.82 21.23 -35.46
C TYR A 349 20.92 21.48 -34.42
N VAL A 350 20.76 20.94 -33.21
CA VAL A 350 21.73 21.09 -32.13
C VAL A 350 23.03 20.34 -32.45
N GLN A 351 22.96 19.12 -33.01
CA GLN A 351 24.13 18.35 -33.43
C GLN A 351 24.91 19.06 -34.54
N ASP A 352 24.22 19.67 -35.50
CA ASP A 352 24.85 20.47 -36.56
C ASP A 352 25.46 21.77 -36.05
N TYR A 353 24.89 22.36 -34.99
CA TYR A 353 25.38 23.61 -34.39
C TYR A 353 26.56 23.40 -33.43
N PHE A 354 26.69 22.22 -32.80
CA PHE A 354 27.75 21.92 -31.84
C PHE A 354 29.19 22.16 -32.35
N PRO A 355 29.57 21.74 -33.57
CA PRO A 355 30.89 22.04 -34.13
C PRO A 355 31.18 23.54 -34.23
N VAL A 356 30.16 24.35 -34.50
CA VAL A 356 30.27 25.82 -34.53
C VAL A 356 30.54 26.35 -33.12
N VAL A 357 29.83 25.84 -32.11
CA VAL A 357 30.07 26.19 -30.70
C VAL A 357 31.51 25.84 -30.27
N GLU A 358 32.01 24.66 -30.65
CA GLU A 358 33.41 24.27 -30.38
C GLU A 358 34.42 25.19 -31.07
N GLN A 359 34.13 25.64 -32.29
CA GLN A 359 34.96 26.60 -33.01
C GLN A 359 34.97 27.98 -32.33
N TYR A 360 33.82 28.50 -31.90
CA TYR A 360 33.75 29.74 -31.15
C TYR A 360 34.38 29.64 -29.76
N ASP A 361 34.26 28.49 -29.09
CA ASP A 361 34.96 28.23 -27.82
C ASP A 361 36.48 28.26 -28.02
N PHE A 362 37.00 27.73 -29.12
CA PHE A 362 38.43 27.82 -29.43
C PHE A 362 38.91 29.28 -29.56
N TYR A 363 38.17 30.13 -30.30
CA TYR A 363 38.51 31.56 -30.42
C TYR A 363 38.41 32.30 -29.08
N ARG A 364 37.36 32.02 -28.29
CA ARG A 364 37.19 32.54 -26.93
C ARG A 364 38.36 32.15 -26.04
N TRP A 365 38.70 30.85 -26.02
CA TRP A 365 39.79 30.30 -25.22
C TRP A 365 41.13 30.94 -25.58
N LEU A 366 41.41 31.08 -26.88
CA LEU A 366 42.63 31.73 -27.38
C LEU A 366 42.68 33.22 -26.99
N GLY A 367 41.58 33.95 -27.13
CA GLY A 367 41.49 35.35 -26.73
C GLY A 367 41.78 35.55 -25.24
N CYS A 368 41.15 34.76 -24.38
CA CYS A 368 41.39 34.78 -22.92
C CYS A 368 42.84 34.38 -22.57
N LEU A 369 43.43 33.42 -23.29
CA LEU A 369 44.83 33.03 -23.12
C LEU A 369 45.78 34.18 -23.46
N ILE A 370 45.53 34.91 -24.56
CA ILE A 370 46.33 36.07 -24.97
C ILE A 370 46.30 37.16 -23.87
N LEU A 371 45.12 37.46 -23.32
CA LEU A 371 44.99 38.43 -22.22
C LEU A 371 45.77 38.00 -20.97
N CYS A 372 45.72 36.70 -20.62
CA CYS A 372 46.53 36.15 -19.53
C CYS A 372 48.04 36.31 -19.81
N CYS A 373 48.48 36.01 -21.04
CA CYS A 373 49.86 36.17 -21.47
C CYS A 373 50.36 37.62 -21.39
N MET A 374 49.50 38.62 -21.68
CA MET A 374 49.85 40.04 -21.51
C MET A 374 50.20 40.37 -20.05
N VAL A 375 49.43 39.85 -19.09
CA VAL A 375 49.69 40.05 -17.66
C VAL A 375 50.96 39.28 -17.23
N VAL A 376 51.14 38.05 -17.69
CA VAL A 376 52.35 37.26 -17.41
C VAL A 376 53.59 37.97 -17.94
N LEU A 377 53.54 38.58 -19.13
CA LEU A 377 54.66 39.33 -19.69
C LEU A 377 55.06 40.50 -18.77
N ILE A 378 54.09 41.26 -18.26
CA ILE A 378 54.34 42.33 -17.28
C ILE A 378 55.02 41.76 -16.02
N LEU A 379 54.50 40.66 -15.48
CA LEU A 379 55.06 40.00 -14.31
C LEU A 379 56.49 39.50 -14.54
N VAL A 380 56.79 38.95 -15.71
CA VAL A 380 58.15 38.49 -16.06
C VAL A 380 59.13 39.66 -15.99
N PHE A 381 58.77 40.83 -16.55
CA PHE A 381 59.61 42.03 -16.43
C PHE A 381 59.77 42.52 -14.98
N TYR A 382 58.73 42.45 -14.16
CA TYR A 382 58.83 42.78 -12.74
C TYR A 382 59.70 41.80 -11.95
N TYR A 383 59.57 40.49 -12.19
CA TYR A 383 60.40 39.47 -11.52
C TYR A 383 61.86 39.54 -11.98
N LEU A 384 62.13 39.66 -13.28
CA LEU A 384 63.50 39.85 -13.79
C LEU A 384 64.09 41.17 -13.26
N GLY A 385 63.29 42.22 -13.20
CA GLY A 385 63.69 43.51 -12.64
C GLY A 385 64.04 43.43 -11.14
N LEU A 386 63.22 42.72 -10.36
CA LEU A 386 63.49 42.44 -8.95
C LEU A 386 64.74 41.57 -8.77
N LEU A 387 64.87 40.46 -9.50
CA LEU A 387 66.00 39.52 -9.39
C LEU A 387 67.33 40.17 -9.78
N CYS A 388 67.40 40.77 -10.97
CA CYS A 388 68.62 41.46 -11.43
C CYS A 388 68.91 42.70 -10.57
N GLY A 389 67.87 43.41 -10.12
CA GLY A 389 67.99 44.56 -9.24
C GLY A 389 68.56 44.20 -7.86
N THR A 390 68.03 43.17 -7.19
CA THR A 390 68.49 42.76 -5.86
C THR A 390 69.83 42.03 -5.88
N CYS A 391 70.03 41.09 -6.82
CA CYS A 391 71.27 40.31 -6.89
C CYS A 391 72.44 41.11 -7.49
N GLY A 392 72.16 42.07 -8.37
CA GLY A 392 73.17 42.93 -8.98
C GLY A 392 73.51 44.17 -8.16
N TYR A 393 72.81 44.43 -7.05
CA TYR A 393 73.04 45.62 -6.23
C TYR A 393 74.26 45.44 -5.33
N ASP A 394 75.23 46.32 -5.53
CA ASP A 394 76.37 46.48 -4.63
C ASP A 394 76.13 47.67 -3.69
N LYS A 395 76.29 47.45 -2.38
CA LYS A 395 76.12 48.48 -1.34
C LYS A 395 77.29 49.48 -1.31
N HIS A 396 78.45 49.09 -1.84
CA HIS A 396 79.65 49.92 -1.84
C HIS A 396 79.86 50.70 -3.16
N ALA A 397 79.08 50.41 -4.19
CA ALA A 397 79.11 51.14 -5.45
C ALA A 397 78.27 52.43 -5.36
N SER A 398 78.82 53.55 -5.84
CA SER A 398 78.09 54.80 -5.94
C SER A 398 76.97 54.71 -7.01
N PRO A 399 75.86 55.45 -6.87
CA PRO A 399 74.81 55.56 -7.89
C PRO A 399 75.31 55.73 -9.34
N THR A 400 76.43 56.42 -9.55
CA THR A 400 77.07 56.64 -10.86
C THR A 400 77.88 55.44 -11.39
N THR A 401 78.36 54.55 -10.51
CA THR A 401 79.24 53.41 -10.85
C THR A 401 78.56 52.04 -10.77
N ARG A 402 77.22 52.00 -10.66
CA ARG A 402 76.45 50.75 -10.52
C ARG A 402 76.77 49.70 -11.59
N GLY A 403 76.84 48.44 -11.15
CA GLY A 403 77.12 47.28 -12.00
C GLY A 403 76.08 47.07 -13.09
N CYS A 404 76.51 46.43 -14.19
CA CYS A 404 75.66 46.20 -15.37
C CYS A 404 74.39 45.41 -15.03
N VAL A 405 74.46 44.43 -14.11
CA VAL A 405 73.32 43.59 -13.71
C VAL A 405 72.25 44.42 -12.98
N SER A 406 72.64 45.33 -12.08
CA SER A 406 71.69 46.20 -11.37
C SER A 406 70.99 47.16 -12.36
N ASN A 407 71.77 47.77 -13.27
CA ASN A 407 71.22 48.69 -14.26
C ASN A 407 70.19 48.01 -15.16
N THR A 408 70.49 46.77 -15.59
CA THR A 408 69.56 45.93 -16.35
C THR A 408 68.28 45.62 -15.56
N GLY A 409 68.38 45.36 -14.25
CA GLY A 409 67.20 45.18 -13.38
C GLY A 409 66.31 46.43 -13.33
N GLY A 410 66.90 47.60 -13.20
CA GLY A 410 66.18 48.87 -13.24
C GLY A 410 65.52 49.16 -14.60
N ASN A 411 66.16 48.77 -15.71
CA ASN A 411 65.59 48.87 -17.05
C ASN A 411 64.42 47.89 -17.26
N PHE A 412 64.52 46.65 -16.74
CA PHE A 412 63.40 45.69 -16.78
C PHE A 412 62.19 46.16 -15.97
N LEU A 413 62.39 46.77 -14.80
CA LEU A 413 61.28 47.38 -14.04
C LEU A 413 60.58 48.49 -14.85
N MET A 414 61.35 49.34 -15.52
CA MET A 414 60.79 50.41 -16.37
C MET A 414 60.10 49.87 -17.63
N ALA A 415 60.63 48.79 -18.23
CA ALA A 415 59.96 48.09 -19.33
C ALA A 415 58.61 47.52 -18.88
N GLY A 416 58.57 46.88 -17.70
CA GLY A 416 57.33 46.39 -17.09
C GLY A 416 56.30 47.50 -16.83
N VAL A 417 56.75 48.69 -16.38
CA VAL A 417 55.90 49.89 -16.26
C VAL A 417 55.34 50.32 -17.61
N GLY A 418 56.17 50.34 -18.66
CA GLY A 418 55.74 50.67 -20.02
C GLY A 418 54.65 49.72 -20.54
N PHE A 419 54.86 48.40 -20.43
CA PHE A 419 53.86 47.40 -20.80
C PHE A 419 52.60 47.48 -19.94
N SER A 420 52.72 47.85 -18.66
CA SER A 420 51.56 48.04 -17.78
C SER A 420 50.67 49.17 -18.27
N PHE A 421 51.22 50.35 -18.61
CA PHE A 421 50.41 51.42 -19.20
C PHE A 421 49.82 51.05 -20.57
N LEU A 422 50.55 50.27 -21.38
CA LEU A 422 50.11 49.86 -22.71
C LEU A 422 48.92 48.89 -22.67
N PHE A 423 48.95 47.89 -21.79
CA PHE A 423 47.94 46.83 -21.78
C PHE A 423 46.79 47.07 -20.79
N SER A 424 46.98 47.83 -19.72
CA SER A 424 45.99 47.93 -18.63
C SER A 424 44.61 48.44 -19.08
N TRP A 425 44.54 49.39 -20.02
CA TRP A 425 43.25 49.87 -20.54
C TRP A 425 42.52 48.81 -21.39
N VAL A 426 43.26 48.01 -22.16
CA VAL A 426 42.72 46.87 -22.93
C VAL A 426 42.17 45.79 -21.98
N LEU A 427 42.94 45.44 -20.95
CA LEU A 427 42.52 44.47 -19.94
C LEU A 427 41.24 44.96 -19.23
N MET A 428 41.18 46.24 -18.85
CA MET A 428 40.04 46.80 -18.16
C MET A 428 38.77 46.88 -19.04
N ILE A 429 38.90 47.11 -20.36
CA ILE A 429 37.75 47.02 -21.29
C ILE A 429 37.11 45.64 -21.22
N VAL A 430 37.92 44.58 -21.32
CA VAL A 430 37.41 43.20 -21.27
C VAL A 430 36.78 42.91 -19.91
N VAL A 431 37.41 43.33 -18.81
CA VAL A 431 36.87 43.17 -17.45
C VAL A 431 35.51 43.85 -17.31
N VAL A 432 35.36 45.10 -17.75
CA VAL A 432 34.07 45.82 -17.65
C VAL A 432 32.99 45.13 -18.47
N LEU A 433 33.30 44.71 -19.71
CA LEU A 433 32.34 44.02 -20.56
C LEU A 433 31.88 42.70 -19.95
N THR A 434 32.80 41.89 -19.46
CA THR A 434 32.51 40.58 -18.86
C THR A 434 31.87 40.68 -17.48
N PHE A 435 32.20 41.70 -16.69
CA PHE A 435 31.54 42.01 -15.42
C PHE A 435 30.08 42.39 -15.61
N VAL A 436 29.81 43.32 -16.54
CA VAL A 436 28.44 43.78 -16.79
C VAL A 436 27.59 42.64 -17.35
N THR A 437 28.11 41.83 -18.27
CA THR A 437 27.34 40.70 -18.82
C THR A 437 27.17 39.58 -17.80
N GLY A 438 28.26 39.06 -17.23
CA GLY A 438 28.22 37.93 -16.29
C GLY A 438 27.47 38.24 -15.00
N GLY A 439 27.71 39.42 -14.41
CA GLY A 439 27.06 39.79 -13.15
C GLY A 439 25.56 40.07 -13.29
N ASN A 440 25.10 40.59 -14.44
CA ASN A 440 23.67 40.73 -14.70
C ASN A 440 23.00 39.38 -14.98
N VAL A 441 23.65 38.46 -15.70
CA VAL A 441 23.09 37.13 -15.94
C VAL A 441 22.94 36.35 -14.63
N GLU A 442 23.95 36.39 -13.77
CA GLU A 442 23.93 35.76 -12.45
C GLU A 442 22.71 36.19 -11.64
N LYS A 443 22.45 37.49 -11.64
CA LYS A 443 21.48 38.09 -10.71
C LYS A 443 20.08 38.27 -11.27
N LEU A 444 19.94 38.41 -12.59
CA LEU A 444 18.63 38.56 -13.23
C LEU A 444 18.08 37.22 -13.76
N VAL A 445 18.93 36.20 -13.91
CA VAL A 445 18.54 34.90 -14.46
C VAL A 445 18.85 33.76 -13.51
N CYS A 446 20.10 33.60 -13.05
CA CYS A 446 20.53 32.41 -12.32
C CYS A 446 19.95 32.30 -10.90
N GLU A 447 20.18 33.32 -10.06
CA GLU A 447 19.61 33.37 -8.70
C GLU A 447 18.07 33.35 -8.73
N PRO A 448 17.38 34.11 -9.61
CA PRO A 448 15.92 34.00 -9.75
C PRO A 448 15.41 32.65 -10.25
N PHE A 449 16.20 31.91 -11.03
CA PHE A 449 15.84 30.56 -11.48
C PHE A 449 15.91 29.56 -10.33
N GLU A 450 16.97 29.62 -9.52
CA GLU A 450 17.15 28.76 -8.34
C GLU A 450 16.03 28.97 -7.30
N ASP A 451 15.71 30.23 -6.99
CA ASP A 451 14.64 30.61 -6.06
C ASP A 451 13.22 30.51 -6.67
N LYS A 452 13.12 30.07 -7.93
CA LYS A 452 11.87 29.99 -8.72
C LYS A 452 11.14 31.32 -8.91
N THR A 453 11.73 32.45 -8.51
CA THR A 453 11.13 33.79 -8.66
C THR A 453 11.05 34.21 -10.13
N LEU A 454 11.95 33.70 -10.98
CA LEU A 454 11.88 33.87 -12.43
C LEU A 454 10.56 33.34 -13.01
N PHE A 455 10.10 32.18 -12.53
CA PHE A 455 8.84 31.60 -12.97
C PHE A 455 7.65 32.45 -12.55
N LYS A 456 7.67 33.04 -11.34
CA LYS A 456 6.63 33.99 -10.88
C LYS A 456 6.50 35.23 -11.77
N VAL A 457 7.62 35.70 -12.32
CA VAL A 457 7.60 36.78 -13.32
C VAL A 457 6.96 36.31 -14.63
N LEU A 458 7.33 35.13 -15.14
CA LEU A 458 6.71 34.56 -16.34
C LEU A 458 5.21 34.27 -16.17
N ASP A 459 4.80 33.96 -14.95
CA ASP A 459 3.42 33.71 -14.53
C ASP A 459 2.64 34.99 -14.21
N THR A 460 3.25 36.18 -14.36
CA THR A 460 2.56 37.45 -14.15
C THR A 460 1.43 37.63 -15.17
N PRO A 461 0.19 37.92 -14.72
CA PRO A 461 -0.97 37.96 -15.61
C PRO A 461 -0.79 38.94 -16.77
N TYR A 462 -1.12 38.50 -17.98
CA TYR A 462 -1.08 39.30 -19.22
C TYR A 462 0.31 39.83 -19.64
N LEU A 463 1.40 39.40 -18.97
CA LEU A 463 2.76 39.87 -19.28
C LEU A 463 3.21 39.42 -20.68
N LEU A 464 3.14 38.11 -20.94
CA LEU A 464 3.59 37.52 -22.20
C LEU A 464 2.60 37.76 -23.35
N ASN A 465 1.30 37.84 -23.06
CA ASN A 465 0.27 38.08 -24.06
C ASN A 465 -0.92 38.87 -23.48
N GLN A 466 -1.41 39.88 -24.20
CA GLN A 466 -2.53 40.72 -23.77
C GLN A 466 -3.87 39.99 -23.69
N HIS A 467 -4.03 38.89 -24.43
CA HIS A 467 -5.31 38.15 -24.49
C HIS A 467 -5.44 37.04 -23.44
N TRP A 468 -4.34 36.65 -22.78
CA TRP A 468 -4.31 35.46 -21.94
C TRP A 468 -3.82 35.82 -20.56
N LYS A 469 -4.62 35.48 -19.54
CA LYS A 469 -4.24 35.69 -18.14
C LYS A 469 -2.97 34.91 -17.82
N ASN A 470 -2.95 33.60 -18.07
CA ASN A 470 -1.76 32.75 -17.99
C ASN A 470 -1.37 32.24 -19.38
N TYR A 471 -0.10 32.42 -19.77
CA TYR A 471 0.36 32.08 -21.12
C TYR A 471 0.27 30.58 -21.42
N LEU A 472 0.67 29.73 -20.46
CA LEU A 472 0.70 28.27 -20.64
C LEU A 472 -0.72 27.68 -20.78
N SER A 473 -1.66 28.17 -19.97
CA SER A 473 -3.08 27.85 -20.13
C SER A 473 -3.59 28.21 -21.53
N GLY A 474 -3.11 29.34 -22.04
CA GLY A 474 -3.59 29.86 -23.29
C GLY A 474 -3.15 29.09 -24.52
N ILE A 475 -1.87 28.70 -24.55
CA ILE A 475 -1.33 27.93 -25.65
C ILE A 475 -1.88 26.50 -25.68
N LEU A 476 -2.11 25.90 -24.50
CA LEU A 476 -2.50 24.51 -24.37
C LEU A 476 -4.02 24.28 -24.51
N PHE A 477 -4.82 25.07 -23.81
CA PHE A 477 -6.28 24.86 -23.72
C PHE A 477 -7.11 25.80 -24.59
N LYS A 478 -6.49 26.84 -25.14
CA LYS A 478 -7.19 27.98 -25.73
C LYS A 478 -8.25 28.61 -24.81
N ASN A 479 -8.09 28.45 -23.48
CA ASN A 479 -8.97 29.01 -22.46
C ASN A 479 -8.15 29.82 -21.44
N PRO A 480 -8.48 31.10 -21.17
CA PRO A 480 -7.75 31.94 -20.22
C PRO A 480 -8.13 31.71 -18.75
N ASN A 481 -9.19 30.94 -18.45
CA ASN A 481 -9.72 30.78 -17.09
C ASN A 481 -9.03 29.66 -16.28
N ILE A 482 -8.16 28.86 -16.89
CA ILE A 482 -7.43 27.78 -16.20
C ILE A 482 -6.16 28.37 -15.57
N ASN A 483 -5.97 28.11 -14.27
CA ASN A 483 -4.78 28.55 -13.54
C ASN A 483 -3.65 27.53 -13.72
N LEU A 484 -2.96 27.59 -14.87
CA LEU A 484 -1.76 26.81 -15.15
C LEU A 484 -0.54 27.73 -15.23
N THR A 485 0.41 27.55 -14.31
CA THR A 485 1.61 28.38 -14.12
C THR A 485 2.88 27.58 -14.42
N PHE A 486 3.89 28.23 -14.99
CA PHE A 486 5.21 27.65 -15.25
C PHE A 486 5.88 27.15 -13.97
N GLU A 487 5.77 27.90 -12.86
CA GLU A 487 6.31 27.49 -11.56
C GLU A 487 5.77 26.13 -11.14
N LYS A 488 4.45 25.93 -11.25
CA LYS A 488 3.79 24.71 -10.82
C LYS A 488 4.16 23.53 -11.72
N VAL A 489 4.10 23.73 -13.05
CA VAL A 489 4.46 22.67 -14.01
C VAL A 489 5.92 22.25 -13.84
N TYR A 490 6.84 23.20 -13.69
CA TYR A 490 8.25 22.89 -13.45
C TYR A 490 8.44 22.15 -12.12
N SER A 491 7.80 22.61 -11.03
CA SER A 491 7.92 21.96 -9.72
C SER A 491 7.34 20.54 -9.72
N ASP A 492 6.17 20.34 -10.32
CA ASP A 492 5.52 19.04 -10.44
C ASP A 492 6.38 18.06 -11.26
N CYS A 493 6.98 18.54 -12.36
CA CYS A 493 7.93 17.74 -13.14
C CYS A 493 9.24 17.47 -12.39
N LYS A 494 9.72 18.41 -11.56
CA LYS A 494 10.90 18.19 -10.72
C LYS A 494 10.65 17.11 -9.65
N GLU A 495 9.42 17.01 -9.16
CA GLU A 495 8.91 15.96 -8.25
C GLU A 495 8.55 14.65 -8.96
N ASN A 496 8.79 14.53 -10.28
CA ASN A 496 8.52 13.33 -11.07
C ASN A 496 7.03 12.96 -11.13
N LYS A 497 6.12 13.94 -11.11
CA LYS A 497 4.69 13.70 -11.34
C LYS A 497 4.41 13.39 -12.82
N GLY A 498 3.28 12.76 -13.09
CA GLY A 498 2.78 12.50 -14.44
C GLY A 498 2.47 13.80 -15.18
N ILE A 499 2.71 13.81 -16.50
CA ILE A 499 2.44 14.98 -17.35
C ILE A 499 0.95 15.34 -17.37
N TYR A 500 0.06 14.35 -17.19
CA TYR A 500 -1.39 14.55 -17.17
C TYR A 500 -1.81 15.51 -16.06
N THR A 501 -1.41 15.23 -14.82
CA THR A 501 -1.70 16.08 -13.66
C THR A 501 -0.91 17.38 -13.71
N SER A 502 0.36 17.34 -14.13
CA SER A 502 1.23 18.52 -14.14
C SER A 502 0.75 19.61 -15.12
N LEU A 503 0.21 19.20 -16.27
CA LEU A 503 -0.35 20.12 -17.27
C LEU A 503 -1.84 20.37 -17.10
N HIS A 504 -2.52 19.72 -16.15
CA HIS A 504 -3.97 19.76 -15.98
C HIS A 504 -4.75 19.28 -17.25
N LEU A 505 -4.30 18.17 -17.85
CA LEU A 505 -4.87 17.64 -19.10
C LEU A 505 -6.32 17.14 -18.95
N GLU A 506 -6.87 17.07 -17.73
CA GLU A 506 -8.29 16.82 -17.47
C GLU A 506 -9.23 17.80 -18.19
N HIS A 507 -8.77 19.02 -18.48
CA HIS A 507 -9.54 20.00 -19.24
C HIS A 507 -9.58 19.72 -20.76
N LEU A 508 -8.72 18.84 -21.27
CA LEU A 508 -8.76 18.36 -22.66
C LEU A 508 -9.35 16.95 -22.75
N PHE A 509 -9.00 16.08 -21.81
CA PHE A 509 -9.40 14.67 -21.78
C PHE A 509 -9.79 14.29 -20.36
N ASN A 510 -11.09 14.35 -20.05
CA ASN A 510 -11.59 13.97 -18.74
C ASN A 510 -11.70 12.45 -18.62
N ILE A 511 -10.70 11.83 -17.99
CA ILE A 511 -10.68 10.37 -17.80
C ILE A 511 -11.80 9.92 -16.85
N ASN A 512 -12.25 10.79 -15.93
CA ASN A 512 -13.32 10.46 -14.98
C ASN A 512 -14.68 10.27 -15.64
N GLU A 513 -14.98 10.93 -16.76
CA GLU A 513 -16.25 10.75 -17.47
C GLU A 513 -16.36 9.34 -18.08
N PHE A 514 -15.24 8.76 -18.51
CA PHE A 514 -15.20 7.46 -19.18
C PHE A 514 -14.93 6.29 -18.24
N LEU A 515 -14.19 6.54 -17.16
CA LEU A 515 -14.02 5.59 -16.06
C LEU A 515 -15.16 5.67 -15.03
N ASN A 516 -16.30 6.29 -15.36
CA ASN A 516 -17.42 6.32 -14.44
C ASN A 516 -18.21 5.01 -14.48
N ILE A 517 -17.83 4.06 -13.63
CA ILE A 517 -18.56 2.79 -13.41
C ILE A 517 -20.03 3.04 -13.07
N SER A 518 -20.35 4.17 -12.43
CA SER A 518 -21.72 4.48 -11.99
C SER A 518 -22.73 4.40 -13.14
N MET A 519 -22.32 4.81 -14.35
CA MET A 519 -23.14 4.78 -15.56
C MET A 519 -23.50 3.34 -16.01
N TYR A 520 -22.67 2.36 -15.65
CA TYR A 520 -22.85 0.96 -16.04
C TYR A 520 -23.39 0.10 -14.87
N THR A 521 -23.13 0.49 -13.63
CA THR A 521 -23.66 -0.20 -12.44
C THR A 521 -25.13 0.08 -12.19
N GLU A 522 -25.68 1.19 -12.65
CA GLU A 522 -27.11 1.48 -12.48
C GLU A 522 -27.97 0.48 -13.28
N ASP A 523 -27.60 0.19 -14.52
CA ASP A 523 -28.24 -0.85 -15.34
C ASP A 523 -28.06 -2.26 -14.77
N VAL A 524 -26.90 -2.54 -14.18
CA VAL A 524 -26.64 -3.83 -13.51
C VAL A 524 -27.48 -3.93 -12.22
N ALA A 525 -27.52 -2.89 -11.40
CA ALA A 525 -28.30 -2.83 -10.16
C ALA A 525 -29.81 -2.98 -10.41
N LEU A 526 -30.35 -2.30 -11.43
CA LEU A 526 -31.75 -2.44 -11.84
C LEU A 526 -32.07 -3.88 -12.26
N LYS A 527 -31.19 -4.55 -13.01
CA LYS A 527 -31.40 -5.96 -13.37
C LYS A 527 -31.32 -6.91 -12.17
N ILE A 528 -30.58 -6.55 -11.13
CA ILE A 528 -30.44 -7.34 -9.90
C ILE A 528 -31.69 -7.24 -9.02
N GLU A 529 -32.33 -6.08 -8.91
CA GLU A 529 -33.57 -5.91 -8.13
C GLU A 529 -34.72 -6.76 -8.68
N HIS A 530 -34.68 -7.13 -9.96
CA HIS A 530 -35.69 -7.97 -10.61
C HIS A 530 -35.39 -9.47 -10.53
N ILE A 531 -34.36 -9.90 -9.79
CA ILE A 531 -34.04 -11.33 -9.62
C ILE A 531 -35.07 -11.98 -8.71
N GLN A 532 -36.08 -12.62 -9.31
CA GLN A 532 -37.05 -13.44 -8.61
C GLN A 532 -36.64 -14.90 -8.63
N ILE A 533 -35.76 -15.31 -7.71
CA ILE A 533 -35.46 -16.73 -7.52
C ILE A 533 -36.57 -17.36 -6.68
N ASN A 534 -37.19 -18.40 -7.23
CA ASN A 534 -38.24 -19.14 -6.56
C ASN A 534 -37.68 -20.46 -6.00
N LEU A 535 -37.54 -20.51 -4.67
CA LEU A 535 -37.14 -21.72 -3.93
C LEU A 535 -38.34 -22.52 -3.40
N SER A 536 -39.58 -22.12 -3.69
CA SER A 536 -40.80 -22.76 -3.16
C SER A 536 -40.99 -24.22 -3.63
N LYS A 537 -40.20 -24.67 -4.60
CA LYS A 537 -40.16 -26.07 -5.06
C LYS A 537 -39.45 -26.99 -4.06
N ILE A 538 -38.68 -26.45 -3.12
CA ILE A 538 -37.99 -27.22 -2.08
C ILE A 538 -39.03 -27.61 -1.02
N ILE A 539 -39.26 -28.92 -0.86
CA ILE A 539 -40.14 -29.48 0.17
C ILE A 539 -39.25 -30.12 1.23
N LEU A 540 -39.28 -29.57 2.45
CA LEU A 540 -38.45 -30.06 3.56
C LEU A 540 -38.98 -31.38 4.14
N LEU A 541 -40.29 -31.45 4.35
CA LEU A 541 -41.01 -32.65 4.77
C LEU A 541 -42.39 -32.61 4.12
N ASP A 542 -42.75 -33.68 3.44
CA ASP A 542 -44.06 -33.80 2.81
C ASP A 542 -45.18 -34.00 3.85
N GLU A 543 -46.42 -33.85 3.41
CA GLU A 543 -47.58 -34.04 4.30
C GLU A 543 -47.65 -35.48 4.83
N ILE A 544 -47.15 -36.47 4.07
CA ILE A 544 -47.05 -37.86 4.53
C ILE A 544 -46.13 -37.98 5.75
N GLY A 545 -44.94 -37.35 5.72
CA GLY A 545 -44.02 -37.33 6.84
C GLY A 545 -44.59 -36.60 8.07
N LYS A 546 -45.30 -35.49 7.86
CA LYS A 546 -45.99 -34.75 8.94
C LYS A 546 -47.12 -35.56 9.57
N GLU A 547 -47.93 -36.22 8.75
CA GLU A 547 -48.99 -37.10 9.21
C GLU A 547 -48.42 -38.31 9.96
N ASN A 548 -47.30 -38.86 9.52
CA ASN A 548 -46.62 -39.95 10.22
C ASN A 548 -46.16 -39.55 11.64
N LEU A 549 -45.63 -38.33 11.78
CA LEU A 549 -45.29 -37.74 13.08
C LEU A 549 -46.53 -37.57 13.98
N LEU A 550 -47.65 -37.09 13.42
CA LEU A 550 -48.91 -36.97 14.15
C LEU A 550 -49.44 -38.35 14.58
N ASN A 551 -49.38 -39.34 13.70
CA ASN A 551 -49.78 -40.71 13.99
C ASN A 551 -48.96 -41.29 15.15
N PHE A 552 -47.65 -41.01 15.19
CA PHE A 552 -46.80 -41.38 16.34
C PHE A 552 -47.28 -40.74 17.64
N SER A 553 -47.61 -39.45 17.64
CA SER A 553 -48.15 -38.78 18.84
C SER A 553 -49.47 -39.39 19.33
N SER A 554 -50.27 -39.94 18.41
CA SER A 554 -51.56 -40.58 18.68
C SER A 554 -51.50 -42.11 18.87
N SER A 555 -50.30 -42.67 19.01
CA SER A 555 -50.06 -44.11 19.17
C SER A 555 -50.65 -44.71 20.47
N GLY A 556 -51.08 -43.87 21.42
CA GLY A 556 -51.74 -44.31 22.66
C GLY A 556 -50.79 -44.73 23.77
N ILE A 557 -49.49 -44.40 23.66
CA ILE A 557 -48.48 -44.67 24.69
C ILE A 557 -48.78 -43.92 25.99
N GLU A 558 -49.38 -42.72 25.90
CA GLU A 558 -49.83 -41.97 27.07
C GLU A 558 -50.90 -42.72 27.89
N GLY A 559 -51.71 -43.56 27.22
CA GLY A 559 -52.75 -44.36 27.85
C GLY A 559 -52.24 -45.62 28.58
N ILE A 560 -50.93 -45.90 28.57
CA ILE A 560 -50.36 -47.05 29.29
C ILE A 560 -50.44 -46.77 30.80
N ASN A 561 -50.99 -47.72 31.57
CA ASN A 561 -51.05 -47.60 33.03
C ASN A 561 -49.69 -47.87 33.68
N PHE A 562 -48.75 -46.92 33.56
CA PHE A 562 -47.40 -47.03 34.12
C PHE A 562 -47.41 -47.25 35.64
N ALA A 563 -48.43 -46.77 36.36
CA ALA A 563 -48.55 -46.96 37.79
C ALA A 563 -48.80 -48.44 38.17
N ALA A 564 -49.62 -49.16 37.39
CA ALA A 564 -49.86 -50.58 37.60
C ALA A 564 -48.57 -51.41 37.43
N TYR A 565 -47.81 -51.16 36.35
CA TYR A 565 -46.53 -51.83 36.13
C TYR A 565 -45.53 -51.56 37.27
N LEU A 566 -45.32 -50.28 37.61
CA LEU A 566 -44.35 -49.92 38.64
C LEU A 566 -44.73 -50.43 40.04
N THR A 567 -46.02 -50.63 40.33
CA THR A 567 -46.48 -51.17 41.61
C THR A 567 -46.10 -52.65 41.77
N GLU A 568 -46.26 -53.47 40.74
CA GLU A 568 -45.86 -54.89 40.78
C GLU A 568 -44.35 -55.05 40.66
N ILE A 569 -43.68 -54.22 39.85
CA ILE A 569 -42.22 -54.25 39.66
C ILE A 569 -41.45 -53.83 40.95
N ASN A 570 -42.08 -53.12 41.87
CA ASN A 570 -41.42 -52.75 43.13
C ASN A 570 -41.56 -53.83 44.22
N LYS A 571 -42.29 -54.93 43.95
CA LYS A 571 -42.41 -56.07 44.88
C LYS A 571 -41.34 -57.11 44.58
N SER A 572 -40.86 -57.83 45.60
CA SER A 572 -40.08 -59.05 45.37
C SER A 572 -40.92 -60.11 44.66
N VAL A 573 -40.29 -61.03 43.93
CA VAL A 573 -40.99 -62.14 43.23
C VAL A 573 -41.70 -63.06 44.24
N THR A 574 -41.03 -63.41 45.34
CA THR A 574 -41.56 -64.23 46.44
C THR A 574 -41.68 -63.44 47.75
N LYS A 575 -42.57 -63.86 48.66
CA LYS A 575 -42.77 -63.18 49.97
C LYS A 575 -41.59 -63.35 50.92
N VAL A 576 -40.88 -64.46 50.78
CA VAL A 576 -39.64 -64.79 51.50
C VAL A 576 -38.56 -65.09 50.48
N ASP A 577 -37.32 -64.78 50.82
CA ASP A 577 -36.18 -65.24 50.04
C ASP A 577 -36.11 -66.77 50.10
N LEU A 578 -36.26 -67.43 48.95
CA LEU A 578 -36.35 -68.89 48.88
C LEU A 578 -35.06 -69.58 49.32
N LEU A 579 -33.90 -68.95 49.10
CA LEU A 579 -32.61 -69.50 49.55
C LEU A 579 -32.48 -69.44 51.07
N SER A 580 -32.83 -68.31 51.69
CA SER A 580 -32.91 -68.14 53.14
C SER A 580 -33.89 -69.14 53.75
N PHE A 581 -35.07 -69.30 53.14
CA PHE A 581 -36.06 -70.28 53.61
C PHE A 581 -35.53 -71.72 53.50
N ALA A 582 -34.87 -72.08 52.40
CA ALA A 582 -34.26 -73.40 52.22
C ALA A 582 -33.13 -73.66 53.24
N ASN A 583 -32.28 -72.66 53.50
CA ASN A 583 -31.21 -72.75 54.49
C ASN A 583 -31.76 -72.92 55.91
N ASP A 584 -32.79 -72.16 56.27
CA ASP A 584 -33.48 -72.28 57.56
C ASP A 584 -34.18 -73.63 57.71
N LEU A 585 -34.78 -74.15 56.63
CA LEU A 585 -35.43 -75.46 56.61
C LEU A 585 -34.40 -76.59 56.82
N GLU A 586 -33.25 -76.50 56.16
CA GLU A 586 -32.14 -77.44 56.31
C GLU A 586 -31.54 -77.39 57.73
N ALA A 587 -31.27 -76.20 58.26
CA ALA A 587 -30.75 -76.03 59.63
C ALA A 587 -31.71 -76.54 60.71
N ARG A 588 -33.03 -76.44 60.47
CA ARG A 588 -34.06 -77.04 61.36
C ARG A 588 -34.13 -78.55 61.18
N ALA A 589 -33.93 -79.06 59.97
CA ALA A 589 -33.87 -80.49 59.73
C ALA A 589 -32.68 -81.13 60.48
N ASP A 590 -31.52 -80.47 60.53
CA ASP A 590 -30.32 -80.92 61.27
C ASP A 590 -30.53 -81.08 62.78
N GLN A 591 -31.54 -80.42 63.36
CA GLN A 591 -31.89 -80.53 64.79
C GLN A 591 -32.76 -81.75 65.11
N LEU A 592 -33.24 -82.47 64.09
CA LEU A 592 -34.08 -83.66 64.25
C LEU A 592 -33.24 -84.93 64.43
N PRO A 593 -33.80 -86.00 65.02
CA PRO A 593 -33.15 -87.30 65.07
C PRO A 593 -32.85 -87.81 63.66
N LYS A 594 -31.66 -88.39 63.46
CA LYS A 594 -31.25 -88.93 62.16
C LYS A 594 -32.24 -89.98 61.66
N GLY A 595 -32.79 -89.77 60.46
CA GLY A 595 -33.80 -90.67 59.91
C GLY A 595 -34.47 -90.15 58.64
N ALA A 596 -35.57 -90.83 58.26
CA ALA A 596 -36.31 -90.52 57.03
C ALA A 596 -36.88 -89.08 57.02
N LEU A 597 -37.31 -88.56 58.17
CA LEU A 597 -37.89 -87.23 58.30
C LEU A 597 -36.86 -86.10 58.05
N GLU A 598 -35.66 -86.20 58.64
CA GLU A 598 -34.55 -85.28 58.40
C GLU A 598 -34.21 -85.21 56.89
N ASN A 599 -34.00 -86.38 56.28
CA ASN A 599 -33.64 -86.47 54.86
C ASN A 599 -34.75 -85.94 53.94
N ALA A 600 -36.02 -86.16 54.28
CA ALA A 600 -37.14 -85.62 53.52
C ALA A 600 -37.18 -84.08 53.58
N LEU A 601 -36.96 -83.47 54.75
CA LEU A 601 -36.92 -82.00 54.91
C LEU A 601 -35.73 -81.37 54.17
N LYS A 602 -34.55 -82.03 54.17
CA LYS A 602 -33.40 -81.62 53.35
C LYS A 602 -33.69 -81.73 51.85
N GLY A 603 -34.41 -82.78 51.43
CA GLY A 603 -34.90 -82.93 50.06
C GLY A 603 -35.80 -81.77 49.62
N HIS A 604 -36.72 -81.35 50.49
CA HIS A 604 -37.58 -80.18 50.25
C HIS A 604 -36.79 -78.87 50.16
N ALA A 605 -35.78 -78.68 51.02
CA ALA A 605 -34.89 -77.50 50.95
C ALA A 605 -34.15 -77.43 49.60
N ASN A 606 -33.64 -78.56 49.09
CA ASN A 606 -33.01 -78.62 47.77
C ASN A 606 -33.99 -78.38 46.62
N ASN A 607 -35.23 -78.88 46.71
CA ASN A 607 -36.28 -78.57 45.74
C ASN A 607 -36.59 -77.07 45.70
N ILE A 608 -36.66 -76.41 46.86
CA ILE A 608 -36.86 -74.95 46.95
C ILE A 608 -35.69 -74.18 46.33
N ARG A 609 -34.44 -74.63 46.52
CA ARG A 609 -33.25 -74.05 45.83
C ARG A 609 -33.34 -74.21 44.31
N MET A 610 -33.81 -75.37 43.84
CA MET A 610 -34.02 -75.62 42.41
C MET A 610 -35.11 -74.70 41.83
N ILE A 611 -36.22 -74.52 42.55
CA ILE A 611 -37.30 -73.58 42.17
C ILE A 611 -36.75 -72.15 42.09
N HIS A 612 -35.92 -71.72 43.05
CA HIS A 612 -35.27 -70.41 43.00
C HIS A 612 -34.43 -70.23 41.72
N ASN A 613 -33.51 -71.16 41.45
CA ASN A 613 -32.62 -71.05 40.29
C ASN A 613 -33.35 -71.13 38.94
N GLN A 614 -34.37 -71.99 38.84
CA GLN A 614 -35.07 -72.24 37.57
C GLN A 614 -36.21 -71.26 37.29
N GLN A 615 -36.84 -70.70 38.33
CA GLN A 615 -38.04 -69.86 38.17
C GLN A 615 -37.80 -68.42 38.63
N VAL A 616 -37.17 -68.19 39.78
CA VAL A 616 -37.02 -66.84 40.34
C VAL A 616 -35.99 -66.02 39.58
N ILE A 617 -34.81 -66.57 39.25
CA ILE A 617 -33.75 -65.82 38.54
C ILE A 617 -34.22 -65.29 37.16
N PRO A 618 -34.86 -66.11 36.28
CA PRO A 618 -35.38 -65.60 35.01
C PRO A 618 -36.46 -64.54 35.16
N LEU A 619 -37.32 -64.67 36.18
CA LEU A 619 -38.35 -63.67 36.50
C LEU A 619 -37.72 -62.34 36.94
N GLU A 620 -36.69 -62.36 37.78
CA GLU A 620 -35.96 -61.14 38.19
C GLU A 620 -35.28 -60.44 37.00
N GLN A 621 -34.73 -61.19 36.06
CA GLN A 621 -34.15 -60.64 34.84
C GLN A 621 -35.20 -59.96 33.95
N ALA A 622 -36.32 -60.64 33.67
CA ALA A 622 -37.44 -60.08 32.89
C ALA A 622 -38.03 -58.83 33.56
N MET A 623 -38.11 -58.83 34.89
CA MET A 623 -38.57 -57.71 35.70
C MET A 623 -37.65 -56.48 35.61
N SER A 624 -36.33 -56.68 35.54
CA SER A 624 -35.34 -55.62 35.31
C SER A 624 -35.50 -54.99 33.92
N THR A 625 -35.62 -55.81 32.86
CA THR A 625 -35.87 -55.35 31.48
C THR A 625 -37.19 -54.60 31.36
N LEU A 626 -38.24 -55.10 32.00
CA LEU A 626 -39.54 -54.46 32.06
C LEU A 626 -39.46 -53.09 32.76
N ASN A 627 -38.75 -52.99 33.89
CA ASN A 627 -38.56 -51.73 34.62
C ASN A 627 -37.86 -50.67 33.76
N GLN A 628 -36.78 -51.04 33.06
CA GLN A 628 -36.05 -50.13 32.17
C GLN A 628 -36.95 -49.62 31.03
N SER A 629 -37.65 -50.54 30.37
CA SER A 629 -38.52 -50.22 29.23
C SER A 629 -39.72 -49.36 29.63
N ILE A 630 -40.36 -49.66 30.76
CA ILE A 630 -41.48 -48.88 31.32
C ILE A 630 -41.05 -47.47 31.71
N ARG A 631 -39.87 -47.30 32.33
CA ARG A 631 -39.34 -45.98 32.69
C ARG A 631 -39.01 -45.15 31.44
N LEU A 632 -38.44 -45.77 30.41
CA LEU A 632 -38.18 -45.12 29.12
C LEU A 632 -39.50 -44.67 28.47
N LEU A 633 -40.48 -45.56 28.34
CA LEU A 633 -41.78 -45.24 27.76
C LEU A 633 -42.53 -44.15 28.54
N LYS A 634 -42.46 -44.16 29.88
CA LYS A 634 -43.05 -43.11 30.72
C LYS A 634 -42.43 -41.75 30.44
N ARG A 635 -41.10 -41.68 30.32
CA ARG A 635 -40.39 -40.43 29.98
C ARG A 635 -40.80 -39.96 28.59
N THR A 636 -40.78 -40.86 27.61
CA THR A 636 -41.14 -40.53 26.23
C THR A 636 -42.59 -40.06 26.12
N SER A 637 -43.56 -40.72 26.77
CA SER A 637 -44.98 -40.38 26.61
C SER A 637 -45.34 -39.01 27.16
N SER A 638 -44.78 -38.62 28.32
CA SER A 638 -45.13 -37.37 28.99
C SER A 638 -44.85 -36.10 28.18
N GLU A 639 -43.89 -36.17 27.26
CA GLU A 639 -43.47 -35.03 26.42
C GLU A 639 -43.77 -35.25 24.94
N LEU A 640 -44.34 -36.40 24.55
CA LEU A 640 -44.42 -36.83 23.16
C LEU A 640 -45.25 -35.88 22.29
N MET A 641 -46.47 -35.57 22.70
CA MET A 641 -47.38 -34.72 21.93
C MET A 641 -46.82 -33.31 21.73
N VAL A 642 -46.22 -32.74 22.78
CA VAL A 642 -45.62 -31.40 22.75
C VAL A 642 -44.39 -31.40 21.84
N LYS A 643 -43.50 -32.39 21.97
CA LYS A 643 -42.31 -32.51 21.12
C LYS A 643 -42.67 -32.67 19.64
N VAL A 644 -43.63 -33.54 19.31
CA VAL A 644 -44.09 -33.73 17.92
C VAL A 644 -44.65 -32.43 17.33
N LYS A 645 -45.52 -31.72 18.08
CA LYS A 645 -46.06 -30.43 17.63
C LYS A 645 -44.97 -29.39 17.42
N ASN A 646 -43.99 -29.31 18.31
CA ASN A 646 -42.86 -28.38 18.18
C ASN A 646 -42.02 -28.69 16.94
N VAL A 647 -41.75 -29.98 16.67
CA VAL A 647 -41.03 -30.42 15.46
C VAL A 647 -41.80 -30.02 14.19
N ILE A 648 -43.10 -30.33 14.12
CA ILE A 648 -43.93 -29.95 12.96
C ILE A 648 -43.98 -28.43 12.79
N SER A 649 -44.10 -27.67 13.88
CA SER A 649 -44.08 -26.21 13.86
C SER A 649 -42.75 -25.66 13.34
N ALA A 650 -41.62 -26.23 13.78
CA ALA A 650 -40.29 -25.82 13.30
C ALA A 650 -40.12 -26.09 11.80
N VAL A 651 -40.56 -27.26 11.33
CA VAL A 651 -40.54 -27.60 9.89
C VAL A 651 -41.43 -26.67 9.09
N ASN A 652 -42.65 -26.35 9.57
CA ASN A 652 -43.54 -25.43 8.89
C ASN A 652 -42.99 -23.99 8.87
N ALA A 653 -42.34 -23.54 9.95
CA ALA A 653 -41.67 -22.24 9.99
C ALA A 653 -40.50 -22.19 8.99
N ALA A 654 -39.67 -23.23 8.93
CA ALA A 654 -38.60 -23.35 7.95
C ALA A 654 -39.14 -23.37 6.50
N GLN A 655 -40.25 -24.08 6.24
CA GLN A 655 -40.90 -24.12 4.93
C GLN A 655 -41.48 -22.75 4.54
N LEU A 656 -42.10 -22.02 5.48
CA LEU A 656 -42.60 -20.65 5.26
C LEU A 656 -41.46 -19.69 4.95
N LEU A 657 -40.32 -19.83 5.63
CA LEU A 657 -39.13 -19.02 5.37
C LEU A 657 -38.63 -19.25 3.94
N ILE A 658 -38.57 -20.51 3.48
CA ILE A 658 -38.21 -20.85 2.09
C ILE A 658 -39.22 -20.27 1.09
N ASN A 659 -40.52 -20.38 1.37
CA ASN A 659 -41.55 -19.96 0.41
C ASN A 659 -41.68 -18.44 0.29
N ASN A 660 -41.62 -17.71 1.41
CA ASN A 660 -41.98 -16.29 1.46
C ASN A 660 -40.76 -15.37 1.64
N ASN A 661 -39.77 -15.78 2.45
CA ASN A 661 -38.66 -14.91 2.85
C ASN A 661 -37.36 -15.20 2.08
N ALA A 662 -37.26 -16.33 1.41
CA ALA A 662 -36.08 -16.68 0.62
C ALA A 662 -35.75 -15.62 -0.43
N SER A 663 -36.75 -15.04 -1.09
CA SER A 663 -36.53 -13.97 -2.08
C SER A 663 -35.81 -12.77 -1.46
N VAL A 664 -36.15 -12.37 -0.23
CA VAL A 664 -35.47 -11.26 0.47
C VAL A 664 -34.02 -11.60 0.79
N VAL A 665 -33.77 -12.81 1.31
CA VAL A 665 -32.41 -13.29 1.63
C VAL A 665 -31.56 -13.35 0.36
N ILE A 666 -32.14 -13.83 -0.75
CA ILE A 666 -31.47 -13.93 -2.04
C ILE A 666 -31.11 -12.54 -2.57
N VAL A 667 -32.05 -11.59 -2.56
CA VAL A 667 -31.79 -10.21 -3.02
C VAL A 667 -30.67 -9.58 -2.18
N GLN A 668 -30.71 -9.75 -0.86
CA GLN A 668 -29.70 -9.21 0.04
C GLN A 668 -28.30 -9.81 -0.21
N GLU A 669 -28.19 -11.13 -0.33
CA GLU A 669 -26.90 -11.79 -0.60
C GLU A 669 -26.41 -11.52 -2.04
N THR A 670 -27.34 -11.37 -3.00
CA THR A 670 -26.99 -10.99 -4.38
C THR A 670 -26.43 -9.58 -4.42
N LYS A 671 -27.01 -8.63 -3.67
CA LYS A 671 -26.47 -7.27 -3.58
C LYS A 671 -25.03 -7.26 -3.07
N LYS A 672 -24.74 -7.95 -1.96
CA LYS A 672 -23.38 -8.07 -1.42
C LYS A 672 -22.40 -8.70 -2.42
N TYR A 673 -22.86 -9.75 -3.12
CA TYR A 673 -22.07 -10.39 -4.16
C TYR A 673 -21.73 -9.42 -5.29
N MET A 674 -22.69 -8.60 -5.71
CA MET A 674 -22.51 -7.63 -6.78
C MET A 674 -21.65 -6.43 -6.35
N ASP A 675 -21.79 -5.97 -5.10
CA ASP A 675 -20.89 -4.97 -4.52
C ASP A 675 -19.43 -5.45 -4.56
N THR A 676 -19.19 -6.76 -4.41
CA THR A 676 -17.85 -7.35 -4.55
C THR A 676 -17.33 -7.25 -5.99
N ILE A 677 -18.19 -7.55 -6.99
CA ILE A 677 -17.84 -7.44 -8.41
C ILE A 677 -17.55 -6.00 -8.80
N VAL A 678 -18.41 -5.06 -8.36
CA VAL A 678 -18.25 -3.62 -8.60
C VAL A 678 -16.97 -3.09 -7.96
N GLY A 679 -16.66 -3.54 -6.74
CA GLY A 679 -15.45 -3.17 -6.01
C GLY A 679 -14.15 -3.49 -6.77
N TYR A 680 -14.11 -4.57 -7.57
CA TYR A 680 -12.95 -4.85 -8.42
C TYR A 680 -12.71 -3.77 -9.47
N PHE A 681 -13.79 -3.25 -10.07
CA PHE A 681 -13.69 -2.18 -11.05
C PHE A 681 -13.37 -0.84 -10.39
N GLU A 682 -13.93 -0.55 -9.21
CA GLU A 682 -13.60 0.65 -8.44
C GLU A 682 -12.10 0.70 -8.12
N GLN A 683 -11.54 -0.42 -7.64
CA GLN A 683 -10.10 -0.56 -7.39
C GLN A 683 -9.26 -0.35 -8.66
N TYR A 684 -9.66 -0.94 -9.78
CA TYR A 684 -8.98 -0.73 -11.06
C TYR A 684 -8.97 0.75 -11.44
N ILE A 685 -10.06 1.46 -11.24
CA ILE A 685 -10.19 2.88 -11.64
C ILE A 685 -9.42 3.81 -10.71
N GLU A 686 -9.43 3.55 -9.41
CA GLU A 686 -8.59 4.25 -8.46
C GLU A 686 -7.10 4.07 -8.80
N TRP A 687 -6.69 2.83 -9.07
CA TRP A 687 -5.33 2.52 -9.52
C TRP A 687 -4.96 3.23 -10.83
N VAL A 688 -5.85 3.22 -11.84
CA VAL A 688 -5.61 3.95 -13.10
C VAL A 688 -5.45 5.46 -12.85
N LYS A 689 -6.27 6.07 -11.98
CA LYS A 689 -6.14 7.49 -11.65
C LYS A 689 -4.80 7.80 -10.99
N GLU A 690 -4.36 6.97 -10.05
CA GLU A 690 -3.09 7.15 -9.36
C GLU A 690 -1.90 6.94 -10.32
N SER A 691 -1.91 5.87 -11.11
CA SER A 691 -0.88 5.62 -12.11
C SER A 691 -0.80 6.72 -13.15
N ILE A 692 -1.91 7.29 -13.62
CA ILE A 692 -1.89 8.42 -14.56
C ILE A 692 -1.36 9.70 -13.90
N ALA A 693 -1.62 9.87 -12.60
CA ALA A 693 -1.15 11.04 -11.88
C ALA A 693 0.35 11.03 -11.59
N MET A 694 0.95 9.84 -11.39
CA MET A 694 2.32 9.73 -10.89
C MET A 694 3.27 8.91 -11.78
N GLU A 695 2.79 7.85 -12.41
CA GLU A 695 3.65 6.84 -13.04
C GLU A 695 3.68 6.93 -14.56
N VAL A 696 2.52 7.21 -15.18
CA VAL A 696 2.41 7.32 -16.64
C VAL A 696 2.95 8.66 -17.10
N ALA A 697 3.87 8.59 -18.07
CA ALA A 697 4.48 9.77 -18.67
C ALA A 697 4.98 10.77 -17.61
N ALA A 698 5.80 10.29 -16.68
CA ALA A 698 6.46 11.12 -15.68
C ALA A 698 7.29 12.23 -16.34
N CYS A 699 7.04 13.50 -15.99
CA CYS A 699 7.57 14.63 -16.75
C CYS A 699 8.96 15.12 -16.30
N LYS A 700 9.66 14.34 -15.47
CA LYS A 700 11.04 14.62 -15.02
C LYS A 700 12.04 14.86 -16.15
N PRO A 701 11.99 14.14 -17.29
CA PRO A 701 12.88 14.44 -18.42
C PRO A 701 12.75 15.89 -18.94
N ILE A 702 11.55 16.48 -18.87
CA ILE A 702 11.32 17.88 -19.28
C ILE A 702 12.00 18.84 -18.29
N ALA A 703 11.85 18.60 -16.98
CA ALA A 703 12.52 19.40 -15.96
C ALA A 703 14.05 19.30 -16.08
N ASN A 704 14.60 18.10 -16.32
CA ASN A 704 16.04 17.88 -16.48
C ASN A 704 16.62 18.66 -17.69
N VAL A 705 15.86 18.81 -18.77
CA VAL A 705 16.27 19.61 -19.93
C VAL A 705 16.37 21.09 -19.57
N ILE A 706 15.39 21.61 -18.84
CA ILE A 706 15.37 23.00 -18.37
C ILE A 706 16.53 23.23 -17.39
N ASP A 707 16.72 22.34 -16.42
CA ASP A 707 17.84 22.40 -15.45
C ASP A 707 19.19 22.34 -16.18
N THR A 708 19.33 21.46 -17.17
CA THR A 708 20.56 21.39 -17.96
C THR A 708 20.83 22.67 -18.72
N ALA A 709 19.81 23.26 -19.34
CA ALA A 709 19.98 24.44 -20.18
C ALA A 709 20.28 25.72 -19.36
N VAL A 710 19.56 25.92 -18.26
CA VAL A 710 19.64 27.15 -17.47
C VAL A 710 20.65 26.99 -16.33
N ASP A 711 20.41 26.06 -15.41
CA ASP A 711 21.23 25.90 -14.20
C ASP A 711 22.65 25.40 -14.53
N ILE A 712 22.75 24.33 -15.31
CA ILE A 712 24.06 23.73 -15.63
C ILE A 712 24.80 24.56 -16.68
N PHE A 713 24.21 24.76 -17.86
CA PHE A 713 24.94 25.37 -18.98
C PHE A 713 25.08 26.88 -18.88
N LEU A 714 23.98 27.62 -18.68
CA LEU A 714 24.04 29.08 -18.62
C LEU A 714 24.67 29.58 -17.30
N CYS A 715 24.21 29.07 -16.17
CA CYS A 715 24.61 29.56 -14.86
C CYS A 715 25.96 28.97 -14.42
N SER A 716 26.03 27.64 -14.23
CA SER A 716 27.25 27.02 -13.72
C SER A 716 28.41 27.01 -14.71
N TYR A 717 28.18 26.75 -16.00
CA TYR A 717 29.31 26.68 -16.95
C TYR A 717 29.73 28.06 -17.41
N ILE A 718 28.81 28.82 -18.03
CA ILE A 718 29.15 30.12 -18.64
C ILE A 718 29.31 31.20 -17.57
N THR A 719 28.28 31.42 -16.75
CA THR A 719 28.22 32.59 -15.87
C THR A 719 29.27 32.54 -14.77
N ASP A 720 29.43 31.41 -14.06
CA ASP A 720 30.48 31.25 -13.05
C ASP A 720 31.89 31.41 -13.64
N SER A 721 32.14 30.83 -14.82
CA SER A 721 33.46 30.92 -15.46
C SER A 721 33.76 32.34 -15.94
N VAL A 722 32.78 33.05 -16.50
CA VAL A 722 32.92 34.46 -16.89
C VAL A 722 33.12 35.33 -15.65
N ASN A 723 32.38 35.06 -14.57
CA ASN A 723 32.48 35.79 -13.32
C ASN A 723 33.84 35.62 -12.65
N THR A 724 34.32 34.38 -12.59
CA THR A 724 35.66 34.06 -12.08
C THR A 724 36.75 34.67 -12.96
N PHE A 725 36.55 34.70 -14.29
CA PHE A 725 37.50 35.28 -15.23
C PHE A 725 37.67 36.79 -15.04
N TRP A 726 36.57 37.56 -15.01
CA TRP A 726 36.66 39.01 -14.84
C TRP A 726 37.13 39.37 -13.44
N PHE A 727 36.79 38.59 -12.41
CA PHE A 727 37.29 38.80 -11.05
C PHE A 727 38.82 38.64 -10.99
N GLY A 728 39.34 37.59 -11.64
CA GLY A 728 40.78 37.35 -11.77
C GLY A 728 41.52 38.42 -12.58
N LEU A 729 40.97 38.79 -13.73
CA LEU A 729 41.61 39.78 -14.61
C LEU A 729 41.47 41.21 -14.06
N GLY A 730 40.34 41.51 -13.42
CA GLY A 730 40.05 42.79 -12.78
C GLY A 730 40.91 43.04 -11.56
N GLY A 731 41.04 42.03 -10.69
CA GLY A 731 41.99 42.07 -9.57
C GLY A 731 43.42 42.33 -10.05
N SER A 732 43.88 41.60 -11.07
CA SER A 732 45.19 41.84 -11.70
C SER A 732 45.35 43.29 -12.14
N SER A 733 44.34 43.84 -12.85
CA SER A 733 44.39 45.19 -13.40
C SER A 733 44.41 46.29 -12.33
N ILE A 734 43.70 46.11 -11.22
CA ILE A 734 43.71 47.05 -10.09
C ILE A 734 45.07 47.05 -9.39
N PHE A 735 45.66 45.88 -9.14
CA PHE A 735 46.97 45.76 -8.50
C PHE A 735 48.14 46.21 -9.39
N LEU A 736 47.94 46.40 -10.71
CA LEU A 736 48.92 47.05 -11.58
C LEU A 736 49.18 48.51 -11.18
N ILE A 737 48.21 49.24 -10.64
CA ILE A 737 48.41 50.64 -10.22
C ILE A 737 49.49 50.74 -9.13
N PRO A 738 49.37 50.08 -7.96
CA PRO A 738 50.42 50.12 -6.95
C PRO A 738 51.73 49.48 -7.46
N ALA A 739 51.67 48.44 -8.29
CA ALA A 739 52.87 47.83 -8.88
C ALA A 739 53.65 48.82 -9.76
N ILE A 740 52.97 49.64 -10.58
CA ILE A 740 53.59 50.70 -11.38
C ILE A 740 54.29 51.71 -10.46
N ILE A 741 53.62 52.18 -9.40
CA ILE A 741 54.16 53.18 -8.48
C ILE A 741 55.44 52.64 -7.82
N PHE A 742 55.40 51.42 -7.28
CA PHE A 742 56.54 50.81 -6.63
C PHE A 742 57.67 50.48 -7.61
N ALA A 743 57.37 49.99 -8.81
CA ALA A 743 58.36 49.72 -9.85
C ALA A 743 59.10 51.00 -10.31
N VAL A 744 58.39 52.11 -10.49
CA VAL A 744 59.00 53.41 -10.83
C VAL A 744 59.88 53.93 -9.69
N LYS A 745 59.45 53.81 -8.44
CA LYS A 745 60.26 54.25 -7.28
C LYS A 745 61.47 53.35 -7.08
N LEU A 746 61.31 52.04 -7.30
CA LEU A 746 62.36 51.04 -7.12
C LEU A 746 63.41 51.09 -8.24
N SER A 747 63.01 51.36 -9.48
CA SER A 747 63.94 51.43 -10.62
C SER A 747 65.04 52.47 -10.42
N LYS A 748 64.76 53.57 -9.71
CA LYS A 748 65.76 54.58 -9.33
C LYS A 748 66.88 54.02 -8.45
N TYR A 749 66.62 52.98 -7.65
CA TYR A 749 67.64 52.37 -6.79
C TYR A 749 68.51 51.34 -7.53
N TYR A 750 68.16 50.95 -8.75
CA TYR A 750 68.88 49.93 -9.52
C TYR A 750 69.53 50.48 -10.80
N ARG A 751 68.95 51.50 -11.44
CA ARG A 751 69.54 52.13 -12.64
C ARG A 751 70.81 52.89 -12.32
N ARG A 752 71.78 52.88 -13.23
CA ARG A 752 72.96 53.75 -13.17
C ARG A 752 72.51 55.20 -13.38
N MET A 753 72.98 56.09 -12.52
CA MET A 753 72.65 57.52 -12.57
C MET A 753 73.77 58.30 -13.27
N ASP A 754 73.42 59.43 -13.87
CA ASP A 754 74.37 60.32 -14.55
C ASP A 754 75.03 61.28 -13.55
N THR A 755 74.34 61.63 -12.46
CA THR A 755 74.87 62.50 -11.39
C THR A 755 74.39 62.05 -9.99
N GLU A 756 75.14 62.39 -8.96
CA GLU A 756 74.81 62.12 -7.54
C GLU A 756 75.17 63.32 -6.65
N ASP A 757 74.50 63.46 -5.50
CA ASP A 757 74.89 64.45 -4.51
C ASP A 757 76.26 64.06 -3.91
N VAL A 758 77.25 64.95 -3.98
CA VAL A 758 78.50 64.83 -3.22
C VAL A 758 78.34 65.65 -1.95
N TYR A 759 78.38 64.99 -0.80
CA TYR A 759 78.60 65.65 0.49
C TYR A 759 79.92 65.13 1.05
N ASP A 760 80.84 66.04 1.35
CA ASP A 760 82.04 65.75 2.12
C ASP A 760 81.63 65.14 3.48
N GLU A 761 82.37 64.14 3.96
CA GLU A 761 82.23 63.60 5.32
C GLU A 761 82.42 64.66 6.40
#